data_AF-A0A523VCX7-F1
#
_entry.id   AF-A0A523VCX7-F1
#
_cell.length_a   1.000
_cell.length_b   1.000
_cell.length_c   1.000
_cell.angle_alpha   90.00
_cell.angle_beta   90.00
_cell.angle_gamma   90.00
#
_symmetry.space_group_name_H-M   'P 1'
#
loop_
_entity.id
_entity.type
_entity.pdbx_description
1 polymer ?
#
loop_
_entity_poly.entity_id
_entity_poly.type
_entity_poly.pdbx_seq_one_letter_code
_entity_poly.pdbx_strand_id
1 'polypeptide(L)'
;DLRADELVLNLSRLRLLREVMVRHGDDDKALWASQWGWNALPQRWAGAPSIWGETDEEMQAAYSVSALERARLEWPWMGAMIVEHLQPEVSENDARWGFALLTPGGDPRPVFDAISHWAAGVPDAAPPGGHPAESDWATYGEGWSVGPLGADAGPEGSRATFTFDGTAVAITVRRADYPGFFYASVDGQPASELPLDESGRSYVVLYDSGPSVATVRLARGLEAGVHTVDLVAEGAQGEWALVDWRVAHEPAVENEAWKLIGLSALAVALAALLIRDGRRADWTAVNTALRGCPEWTQVLIVSTSVALLWLSAGASWGRDWASPLFVVSLLSVALTAALFALRLDLGLALVALTAPFYLIPGNLPYGALSLPELLVLLCAASLVFQMRQGGSKRAVKPGGMIDFSVLLLAVAALVATLLAADLWAALHELRTVFLLPAGYYAVLRAAHLAEGGRRAVLGGLVLGGVGVALVGLAQYALGSNVVIAEGGLPRLGSVYSSPNNVGLYLGRVWPLALAVALWAGSRRRRLIYAAGAVVVTAALVLSFSRGALLLGLPVAVLVMGWRAGGVYRRGALVLVALLALTLVPLLRVPRFASLLDLEQGSSFFRLQIWQSSVTMIGESPWLGVGPGNFLEAYRTRFVLPSAWQEFNQGHPHNIVLDFLVRTGPLGLLAGVIAQVGFWRALAAGGQNRAVSLGLGGSMAALLAHGLVDGSLFFPDLAVAYFALLALAQLARFTEASAPGAAAAPSS
;
A
#
# COMPACT_ATOMS: atom_id res chain seq x y z
N ASP A 1 44.00 13.47 16.68
CA ASP A 1 44.35 12.29 15.86
C ASP A 1 43.07 11.59 15.39
N LEU A 2 42.80 11.59 14.08
CA LEU A 2 41.58 11.04 13.48
C LEU A 2 41.71 9.59 13.01
N ARG A 3 42.90 8.98 13.16
CA ARG A 3 43.15 7.60 12.71
C ARG A 3 42.30 6.64 13.54
N ALA A 4 41.44 5.86 12.88
CA ALA A 4 40.69 4.76 13.48
C ALA A 4 41.28 3.46 12.94
N ASP A 5 42.17 2.84 13.72
CA ASP A 5 42.87 1.61 13.38
C ASP A 5 42.94 0.71 14.62
N GLU A 6 42.81 -0.61 14.45
CA GLU A 6 42.80 -1.58 15.54
C GLU A 6 44.14 -1.67 16.29
N LEU A 7 45.25 -1.32 15.63
CA LEU A 7 46.61 -1.32 16.16
C LEU A 7 47.00 0.00 16.81
N VAL A 8 46.14 1.02 16.76
CA VAL A 8 46.40 2.34 17.35
C VAL A 8 45.53 2.52 18.60
N LEU A 9 46.16 2.80 19.74
CA LEU A 9 45.46 3.13 20.98
C LEU A 9 45.29 4.66 21.07
N ASN A 10 44.13 5.14 20.65
CA ASN A 10 43.75 6.56 20.74
C ASN A 10 42.22 6.71 20.97
N LEU A 11 41.77 7.94 21.18
CA LEU A 11 40.35 8.26 21.41
C LEU A 11 39.44 7.86 20.22
N SER A 12 39.93 7.94 18.99
CA SER A 12 39.16 7.63 17.78
C SER A 12 38.75 6.15 17.68
N ARG A 13 39.39 5.26 18.47
CA ARG A 13 39.03 3.84 18.59
C ARG A 13 37.61 3.61 19.09
N LEU A 14 37.00 4.58 19.79
CA LEU A 14 35.59 4.53 20.20
C LEU A 14 34.65 4.36 18.99
N ARG A 15 35.03 4.87 17.81
CA ARG A 15 34.29 4.66 16.56
C ARG A 15 34.31 3.20 16.10
N LEU A 16 35.44 2.51 16.23
CA LEU A 16 35.54 1.08 15.90
C LEU A 16 34.69 0.22 16.83
N LEU A 17 34.65 0.57 18.13
CA LEU A 17 33.75 -0.07 19.09
C LEU A 17 32.28 0.16 18.70
N ARG A 18 31.94 1.38 18.30
CA ARG A 18 30.60 1.71 17.80
C ARG A 18 30.23 0.91 16.55
N GLU A 19 31.14 0.75 15.59
CA GLU A 19 30.92 -0.08 14.41
C GLU A 19 30.67 -1.56 14.76
N VAL A 20 31.34 -2.09 15.78
CA VAL A 20 31.06 -3.43 16.30
C VAL A 20 29.67 -3.49 16.91
N MET A 21 29.27 -2.52 17.74
CA MET A 21 27.92 -2.45 18.31
C MET A 21 26.85 -2.44 17.21
N VAL A 22 27.02 -1.59 16.19
CA VAL A 22 26.10 -1.50 15.05
C VAL A 22 26.00 -2.83 14.30
N ARG A 23 27.13 -3.52 14.05
CA ARG A 23 27.15 -4.83 13.38
C ARG A 23 26.39 -5.91 14.15
N HIS A 24 26.27 -5.77 15.47
CA HIS A 24 25.58 -6.70 16.35
C HIS A 24 24.16 -6.25 16.75
N GLY A 25 23.66 -5.16 16.17
CA GLY A 25 22.30 -4.65 16.43
C GLY A 25 22.16 -3.89 17.75
N ASP A 26 23.25 -3.33 18.27
CA ASP A 26 23.29 -2.48 19.46
C ASP A 26 23.39 -0.98 19.09
N ASP A 27 22.86 -0.57 17.93
CA ASP A 27 22.91 0.81 17.45
C ASP A 27 22.03 1.78 18.27
N ASP A 28 21.10 1.27 19.06
CA ASP A 28 20.26 2.04 19.99
C ASP A 28 20.94 2.35 21.33
N LYS A 29 22.07 1.71 21.64
CA LYS A 29 22.77 1.85 22.93
C LYS A 29 23.85 2.93 22.89
N ALA A 30 23.95 3.70 23.97
CA ALA A 30 25.05 4.64 24.18
C ALA A 30 26.36 3.89 24.50
N LEU A 31 27.48 4.45 24.06
CA LEU A 31 28.82 4.02 24.47
C LEU A 31 29.35 5.01 25.51
N TRP A 32 29.80 4.54 26.67
CA TRP A 32 30.37 5.40 27.72
C TRP A 32 31.89 5.27 27.74
N ALA A 33 32.60 6.39 27.77
CA ALA A 33 34.04 6.42 28.00
C ALA A 33 34.29 6.59 29.50
N SER A 34 34.43 5.48 30.22
CA SER A 34 34.51 5.49 31.69
C SER A 34 35.84 5.97 32.26
N GLN A 35 36.91 5.88 31.48
CA GLN A 35 38.30 6.10 31.89
C GLN A 35 39.10 6.55 30.68
N TRP A 36 39.39 7.84 30.59
CA TRP A 36 40.13 8.42 29.46
C TRP A 36 40.91 9.68 29.86
N GLY A 37 41.92 10.01 29.07
CA GLY A 37 42.73 11.22 29.21
C GLY A 37 44.07 11.11 28.51
N TRP A 38 44.85 12.18 28.53
CA TRP A 38 46.26 12.16 28.16
C TRP A 38 47.11 12.24 29.42
N ASN A 39 48.21 11.50 29.46
CA ASN A 39 49.15 11.56 30.57
C ASN A 39 50.12 12.72 30.33
N ALA A 40 50.20 13.66 31.27
CA ALA A 40 51.20 14.71 31.25
C ALA A 40 51.87 14.79 32.63
N LEU A 41 53.14 14.40 32.73
CA LEU A 41 53.88 14.49 33.98
C LEU A 41 54.56 15.87 34.07
N PRO A 42 54.78 16.40 35.27
CA PRO A 42 55.49 17.67 35.44
C PRO A 42 56.89 17.62 34.82
N GLN A 43 57.38 18.74 34.28
CA GLN A 43 58.72 18.81 33.64
C GLN A 43 59.88 18.34 34.53
N ARG A 44 59.72 18.33 35.85
CA ARG A 44 60.70 17.85 36.83
C ARG A 44 60.31 16.52 37.48
N TRP A 45 59.58 15.67 36.76
CA TRP A 45 59.14 14.38 37.27
C TRP A 45 60.32 13.48 37.65
N ALA A 46 60.29 13.00 38.90
CA ALA A 46 61.33 12.12 39.47
C ALA A 46 60.78 10.73 39.84
N GLY A 47 59.51 10.47 39.54
CA GLY A 47 58.82 9.21 39.81
C GLY A 47 58.97 8.18 38.69
N ALA A 48 58.10 7.17 38.69
CA ALA A 48 58.06 6.15 37.65
C ALA A 48 57.65 6.76 36.29
N PRO A 49 58.28 6.37 35.16
CA PRO A 49 57.91 6.89 33.85
C PRO A 49 56.50 6.44 33.42
N SER A 50 55.84 7.23 32.57
CA SER A 50 54.53 6.85 32.00
C SER A 50 54.67 5.68 31.04
N ILE A 51 53.79 4.68 31.19
CA ILE A 51 53.66 3.56 30.25
C ILE A 51 52.63 3.84 29.13
N TRP A 52 51.89 4.94 29.23
CA TRP A 52 50.78 5.31 28.32
C TRP A 52 51.20 6.30 27.23
N GLY A 53 52.49 6.64 27.15
CA GLY A 53 52.97 7.82 26.43
C GLY A 53 52.79 9.08 27.28
N GLU A 54 53.40 10.19 26.85
CA GLU A 54 53.44 11.44 27.59
C GLU A 54 53.27 12.64 26.66
N THR A 55 52.62 13.68 27.17
CA THR A 55 52.51 15.00 26.54
C THR A 55 52.76 16.08 27.60
N ASP A 56 52.77 17.36 27.23
CA ASP A 56 52.87 18.46 28.20
C ASP A 56 51.49 18.90 28.72
N GLU A 57 51.47 19.65 29.82
CA GLU A 57 50.21 20.03 30.50
C GLU A 57 49.32 20.95 29.66
N GLU A 58 49.90 21.80 28.80
CA GLU A 58 49.13 22.67 27.90
C GLU A 58 48.45 21.84 26.80
N MET A 59 49.19 20.90 26.22
CA MET A 59 48.69 19.99 25.20
C MET A 59 47.65 19.02 25.77
N GLN A 60 47.83 18.55 27.00
CA GLN A 60 46.83 17.74 27.72
C GLN A 60 45.52 18.51 27.86
N ALA A 61 45.57 19.77 28.27
CA ALA A 61 44.38 20.62 28.41
C ALA A 61 43.69 20.80 27.05
N ALA A 62 44.45 21.18 26.01
CA ALA A 62 43.93 21.41 24.66
C ALA A 62 43.30 20.15 24.05
N TYR A 63 43.96 19.00 24.18
CA TYR A 63 43.45 17.72 23.69
C TYR A 63 42.20 17.26 24.44
N SER A 64 42.12 17.48 25.75
CA SER A 64 40.96 17.13 26.57
C SER A 64 39.72 17.92 26.16
N VAL A 65 39.85 19.24 25.97
CA VAL A 65 38.74 20.07 25.46
C VAL A 65 38.35 19.67 24.04
N SER A 66 39.33 19.53 23.14
CA SER A 66 39.07 19.14 21.74
C SER A 66 38.36 17.78 21.64
N ALA A 67 38.66 16.86 22.54
CA ALA A 67 38.02 15.55 22.60
C ALA A 67 36.56 15.61 23.05
N LEU A 68 36.28 16.44 24.06
CA LEU A 68 34.93 16.68 24.55
C LEU A 68 34.07 17.40 23.49
N GLU A 69 34.62 18.44 22.84
CA GLU A 69 33.96 19.12 21.71
C GLU A 69 33.68 18.15 20.56
N ARG A 70 34.68 17.34 20.22
CA ARG A 70 34.54 16.36 19.15
C ARG A 70 33.48 15.31 19.46
N ALA A 71 33.46 14.77 20.68
CA ALA A 71 32.43 13.82 21.08
C ALA A 71 31.03 14.46 21.00
N ARG A 72 30.89 15.70 21.47
CA ARG A 72 29.64 16.48 21.41
C ARG A 72 29.16 16.72 19.98
N LEU A 73 30.08 16.99 19.05
CA LEU A 73 29.75 17.35 17.66
C LEU A 73 29.64 16.14 16.72
N GLU A 74 30.50 15.12 16.88
CA GLU A 74 30.61 14.01 15.94
C GLU A 74 29.94 12.71 16.42
N TRP A 75 29.75 12.52 17.73
CA TRP A 75 29.40 11.21 18.31
C TRP A 75 28.06 11.26 19.07
N PRO A 76 26.91 11.32 18.38
CA PRO A 76 25.57 11.33 19.01
C PRO A 76 25.23 10.05 19.79
N TRP A 77 26.09 9.04 19.68
CA TRP A 77 26.00 7.75 20.40
C TRP A 77 26.88 7.72 21.66
N MET A 78 27.67 8.76 21.92
CA MET A 78 28.47 8.85 23.15
C MET A 78 27.57 9.23 24.32
N GLY A 79 27.62 8.44 25.39
CA GLY A 79 26.99 8.77 26.67
C GLY A 79 27.97 9.51 27.58
N ALA A 80 28.16 9.02 28.81
CA ALA A 80 29.08 9.65 29.76
C ALA A 80 30.54 9.53 29.31
N MET A 81 31.29 10.63 29.41
CA MET A 81 32.74 10.67 29.31
C MET A 81 33.34 11.08 30.66
N ILE A 82 33.97 10.13 31.34
CA ILE A 82 34.49 10.27 32.70
C ILE A 82 36.01 10.32 32.61
N VAL A 83 36.58 11.50 32.88
CA VAL A 83 38.04 11.69 32.89
C VAL A 83 38.65 10.84 34.01
N GLU A 84 39.81 10.23 33.73
CA GLU A 84 40.43 9.19 34.55
C GLU A 84 40.49 9.50 36.05
N HIS A 85 41.06 10.66 36.45
CA HIS A 85 41.30 10.98 37.85
C HIS A 85 41.12 12.47 38.17
N LEU A 86 40.32 12.78 39.19
CA LEU A 86 40.41 14.07 39.88
C LEU A 86 41.74 14.15 40.64
N GLN A 87 41.99 13.15 41.50
CA GLN A 87 43.26 12.79 42.11
C GLN A 87 43.34 11.26 42.24
N PRO A 88 44.44 10.60 41.85
CA PRO A 88 44.57 9.16 42.00
C PRO A 88 44.97 8.77 43.43
N GLU A 89 44.43 7.65 43.93
CA GLU A 89 44.79 7.09 45.23
C GLU A 89 46.07 6.22 45.13
N VAL A 90 47.18 6.84 44.77
CA VAL A 90 48.49 6.19 44.59
C VAL A 90 49.61 7.07 45.14
N SER A 91 50.80 6.49 45.33
CA SER A 91 51.97 7.26 45.76
C SER A 91 52.27 8.43 44.80
N GLU A 92 52.76 9.56 45.31
CA GLU A 92 53.11 10.75 44.52
C GLU A 92 54.16 10.49 43.43
N ASN A 93 54.90 9.39 43.51
CA ASN A 93 55.89 8.97 42.51
C ASN A 93 55.29 8.09 41.40
N ASP A 94 53.98 7.84 41.39
CA ASP A 94 53.31 7.01 40.38
C ASP A 94 52.87 7.85 39.17
N ALA A 95 53.14 7.35 37.96
CA ALA A 95 52.84 8.03 36.71
C ALA A 95 51.34 8.30 36.48
N ARG A 96 50.43 7.65 37.22
CA ARG A 96 48.98 7.94 37.17
C ARG A 96 48.64 9.38 37.56
N TRP A 97 49.49 10.04 38.35
CA TRP A 97 49.38 11.47 38.62
C TRP A 97 49.39 12.32 37.35
N GLY A 98 49.98 11.82 36.26
CA GLY A 98 49.94 12.48 34.96
C GLY A 98 48.52 12.68 34.40
N PHE A 99 47.53 11.89 34.81
CA PHE A 99 46.12 12.05 34.42
C PHE A 99 45.28 12.91 35.38
N ALA A 100 45.83 13.28 36.53
CA ALA A 100 45.08 13.97 37.57
C ALA A 100 44.63 15.36 37.11
N LEU A 101 43.43 15.80 37.50
CA LEU A 101 42.98 17.16 37.29
C LEU A 101 43.53 18.13 38.34
N LEU A 102 43.84 17.63 39.55
CA LEU A 102 44.43 18.40 40.64
C LEU A 102 45.83 17.88 40.99
N THR A 103 46.70 18.75 41.51
CA THR A 103 47.99 18.35 42.09
C THR A 103 47.79 17.56 43.39
N PRO A 104 48.82 16.88 43.94
CA PRO A 104 48.72 16.25 45.26
C PRO A 104 48.31 17.20 46.39
N GLY A 105 48.65 18.48 46.28
CA GLY A 105 48.26 19.54 47.22
C GLY A 105 46.82 20.04 47.06
N GLY A 106 46.10 19.60 46.01
CA GLY A 106 44.73 20.00 45.71
C GLY A 106 44.59 21.22 44.79
N ASP A 107 45.70 21.76 44.29
CA ASP A 107 45.66 22.90 43.36
C ASP A 107 45.20 22.46 41.96
N PRO A 108 44.37 23.26 41.25
CA PRO A 108 43.99 23.00 39.87
C PRO A 108 45.19 22.91 38.91
N ARG A 109 45.17 21.91 38.02
CA ARG A 109 46.09 21.83 36.89
C ARG A 109 45.46 22.49 35.64
N PRO A 110 46.25 22.86 34.62
CA PRO A 110 45.72 23.51 33.41
C PRO A 110 44.55 22.79 32.75
N VAL A 111 44.53 21.45 32.78
CA VAL A 111 43.43 20.63 32.27
C VAL A 111 42.11 20.83 33.03
N PHE A 112 42.15 21.05 34.35
CA PHE A 112 40.96 21.33 35.16
C PHE A 112 40.31 22.65 34.76
N ASP A 113 41.11 23.71 34.68
CA ASP A 113 40.61 25.04 34.31
C ASP A 113 40.07 25.04 32.87
N ALA A 114 40.76 24.38 31.95
CA ALA A 114 40.32 24.27 30.56
C ALA A 114 38.98 23.52 30.42
N ILE A 115 38.81 22.38 31.10
CA ILE A 115 37.55 21.62 31.09
C ILE A 115 36.44 22.43 31.77
N SER A 116 36.74 23.10 32.88
CA SER A 116 35.75 23.91 33.62
C SER A 116 35.25 25.10 32.79
N HIS A 117 36.17 25.78 32.10
CA HIS A 117 35.83 26.88 31.20
C HIS A 117 35.01 26.40 29.99
N TRP A 118 35.41 25.28 29.38
CA TRP A 118 34.63 24.65 28.32
C TRP A 118 33.21 24.30 28.78
N ALA A 119 33.08 23.63 29.93
CA ALA A 119 31.80 23.22 30.49
C ALA A 119 30.86 24.42 30.75
N ALA A 120 31.40 25.55 31.20
CA ALA A 120 30.65 26.78 31.40
C ALA A 120 30.20 27.46 30.10
N GLY A 121 30.84 27.15 28.96
CA GLY A 121 30.53 27.70 27.64
C GLY A 121 29.58 26.85 26.79
N VAL A 122 29.20 25.64 27.25
CA VAL A 122 28.26 24.77 26.53
C VAL A 122 26.83 25.33 26.67
N PRO A 123 26.07 25.50 25.56
CA PRO A 123 24.69 25.95 25.62
C PRO A 123 23.81 25.06 26.49
N ASP A 124 22.88 25.64 27.24
CA ASP A 124 21.86 24.92 28.01
C ASP A 124 20.75 24.41 27.07
N ALA A 125 21.12 23.46 26.22
CA ALA A 125 20.27 22.87 25.20
C ALA A 125 20.63 21.40 25.02
N ALA A 126 19.64 20.57 24.73
CA ALA A 126 19.86 19.14 24.59
C ALA A 126 20.79 18.82 23.41
N PRO A 127 21.88 18.07 23.63
CA PRO A 127 22.78 17.68 22.56
C PRO A 127 22.16 16.62 21.64
N PRO A 128 22.78 16.31 20.48
CA PRO A 128 22.40 15.18 19.65
C PRO A 128 22.33 13.86 20.44
N GLY A 129 21.21 13.14 20.34
CA GLY A 129 20.92 11.97 21.16
C GLY A 129 19.42 11.79 21.42
N GLY A 130 19.06 10.75 22.18
CA GLY A 130 17.69 10.53 22.67
C GLY A 130 17.53 11.00 24.11
N HIS A 131 16.44 11.71 24.38
CA HIS A 131 16.15 12.37 25.66
C HIS A 131 14.78 11.93 26.17
N PRO A 132 14.67 11.48 27.44
CA PRO A 132 13.38 11.12 28.02
C PRO A 132 12.47 12.34 28.14
N ALA A 133 11.16 12.10 28.29
CA ALA A 133 10.21 13.18 28.49
C ALA A 133 10.55 14.08 29.71
N GLU A 134 11.08 13.52 30.80
CA GLU A 134 11.48 14.25 32.02
C GLU A 134 12.81 15.02 31.92
N SER A 135 13.35 15.21 30.72
CA SER A 135 14.62 15.92 30.49
C SER A 135 14.63 17.35 31.05
N ASP A 136 15.78 17.77 31.57
CA ASP A 136 16.03 19.15 32.03
C ASP A 136 15.83 20.21 30.93
N TRP A 137 15.94 19.81 29.65
CA TRP A 137 15.72 20.70 28.50
C TRP A 137 14.25 20.73 28.03
N ALA A 138 13.33 20.12 28.78
CA ALA A 138 11.90 20.10 28.53
C ALA A 138 11.15 20.90 29.61
N THR A 139 10.33 21.87 29.19
CA THR A 139 9.43 22.63 30.07
C THR A 139 7.98 22.28 29.75
N TYR A 140 7.22 21.91 30.77
CA TYR A 140 5.81 21.54 30.63
C TYR A 140 4.91 22.58 31.29
N GLY A 141 3.91 23.05 30.56
CA GLY A 141 2.88 23.97 31.05
C GLY A 141 1.82 23.27 31.90
N GLU A 142 0.84 24.05 32.38
CA GLU A 142 -0.25 23.51 33.19
C GLU A 142 -1.01 22.38 32.47
N GLY A 143 -1.29 21.31 33.22
CA GLY A 143 -2.05 20.14 32.76
C GLY A 143 -1.21 18.92 32.37
N TRP A 144 0.08 19.07 32.10
CA TRP A 144 0.96 17.93 31.80
C TRP A 144 1.34 17.14 33.06
N SER A 145 1.33 15.82 32.95
CA SER A 145 1.90 14.90 33.95
C SER A 145 3.12 14.22 33.36
N VAL A 146 4.27 14.30 34.02
CA VAL A 146 5.55 13.78 33.51
C VAL A 146 6.11 12.72 34.45
N GLY A 147 6.67 11.66 33.89
CA GLY A 147 7.35 10.62 34.66
C GLY A 147 8.35 9.84 33.82
N PRO A 148 8.98 8.81 34.42
CA PRO A 148 10.11 8.09 33.81
C PRO A 148 9.74 7.27 32.57
N LEU A 149 8.44 7.07 32.31
CA LEU A 149 7.93 6.33 31.15
C LEU A 149 7.36 7.25 30.06
N GLY A 150 7.36 8.57 30.25
CA GLY A 150 6.82 9.51 29.28
C GLY A 150 6.07 10.68 29.93
N ALA A 151 5.38 11.45 29.10
CA ALA A 151 4.52 12.54 29.52
C ALA A 151 3.11 12.37 28.98
N ASP A 152 2.14 12.68 29.82
CA ASP A 152 0.71 12.69 29.56
C ASP A 152 0.21 14.12 29.43
N ALA A 153 -0.50 14.39 28.35
CA ALA A 153 -1.01 15.72 28.07
C ALA A 153 -2.32 15.98 28.84
N GLY A 154 -2.46 17.21 29.33
CA GLY A 154 -3.65 17.66 30.04
C GLY A 154 -4.80 18.07 29.11
N PRO A 155 -5.71 18.94 29.60
CA PRO A 155 -6.78 19.55 28.80
C PRO A 155 -6.29 20.12 27.46
N GLU A 156 -7.19 20.26 26.48
CA GLU A 156 -6.87 20.86 25.18
C GLU A 156 -6.12 22.19 25.35
N GLY A 157 -5.02 22.33 24.60
CA GLY A 157 -4.16 23.52 24.65
C GLY A 157 -2.99 23.41 25.62
N SER A 158 -2.84 22.31 26.38
CA SER A 158 -1.64 22.06 27.20
C SER A 158 -0.37 22.09 26.33
N ARG A 159 0.60 22.93 26.72
CA ARG A 159 1.83 23.20 25.97
C ARG A 159 3.07 22.60 26.63
N ALA A 160 3.96 22.04 25.82
CA ALA A 160 5.31 21.66 26.21
C ALA A 160 6.34 22.32 25.29
N THR A 161 7.54 22.57 25.80
CA THR A 161 8.61 23.26 25.07
C THR A 161 9.92 22.52 25.28
N PHE A 162 10.64 22.24 24.19
CA PHE A 162 11.92 21.52 24.20
C PHE A 162 13.02 22.39 23.58
N THR A 163 14.18 22.51 24.22
CA THR A 163 15.32 23.29 23.71
C THR A 163 16.47 22.36 23.33
N PHE A 164 17.00 22.50 22.11
CA PHE A 164 18.02 21.56 21.60
C PHE A 164 19.07 22.22 20.73
N ASP A 165 20.24 21.59 20.64
CA ASP A 165 21.35 22.00 19.78
C ASP A 165 21.61 20.92 18.73
N GLY A 166 21.17 21.16 17.50
CA GLY A 166 21.24 20.16 16.43
C GLY A 166 20.56 20.57 15.14
N THR A 167 20.72 19.75 14.10
CA THR A 167 20.20 20.05 12.74
C THR A 167 18.86 19.37 12.42
N ALA A 168 18.38 18.50 13.30
CA ALA A 168 17.12 17.78 13.15
C ALA A 168 16.56 17.36 14.52
N VAL A 169 15.22 17.27 14.60
CA VAL A 169 14.51 16.90 15.82
C VAL A 169 13.30 16.00 15.53
N ALA A 170 13.06 15.02 16.40
CA ALA A 170 11.96 14.08 16.33
C ALA A 170 11.38 13.83 17.73
N ILE A 171 10.12 13.37 17.78
CA ILE A 171 9.48 12.90 19.02
C ILE A 171 9.05 11.46 18.86
N THR A 172 9.10 10.68 19.93
CA THR A 172 8.53 9.33 19.98
C THR A 172 7.19 9.38 20.68
N VAL A 173 6.15 8.92 20.00
CA VAL A 173 4.77 8.94 20.49
C VAL A 173 4.21 7.54 20.64
N ARG A 174 3.35 7.33 21.64
CA ARG A 174 2.45 6.19 21.73
C ARG A 174 1.19 6.50 20.94
N ARG A 175 0.79 5.57 20.08
CA ARG A 175 -0.47 5.62 19.34
C ARG A 175 -1.37 4.49 19.78
N ALA A 176 -2.67 4.71 19.79
CA ALA A 176 -3.68 3.69 20.00
C ALA A 176 -5.01 4.12 19.38
N ASP A 177 -6.09 3.41 19.71
CA ASP A 177 -7.43 3.61 19.15
C ASP A 177 -8.19 4.80 19.77
N TYR A 178 -7.49 5.90 20.04
CA TYR A 178 -8.06 7.17 20.50
C TYR A 178 -7.80 8.30 19.50
N PRO A 179 -8.74 9.25 19.34
CA PRO A 179 -8.49 10.45 18.58
C PRO A 179 -7.57 11.39 19.39
N GLY A 180 -6.44 11.78 18.82
CA GLY A 180 -5.51 12.71 19.45
C GLY A 180 -4.50 13.27 18.45
N PHE A 181 -4.10 14.52 18.69
CA PHE A 181 -3.14 15.23 17.87
C PHE A 181 -2.17 16.03 18.73
N PHE A 182 -0.92 16.12 18.29
CA PHE A 182 0.02 17.13 18.77
C PHE A 182 0.30 18.13 17.66
N TYR A 183 0.10 19.42 17.92
CA TYR A 183 0.58 20.49 17.04
C TYR A 183 1.99 20.84 17.43
N ALA A 184 2.91 20.81 16.47
CA ALA A 184 4.32 21.05 16.72
C ALA A 184 4.83 22.21 15.87
N SER A 185 5.59 23.14 16.45
CA SER A 185 6.33 24.19 15.72
C SER A 185 7.78 24.20 16.15
N VAL A 186 8.68 24.58 15.23
CA VAL A 186 10.11 24.77 15.50
C VAL A 186 10.44 26.24 15.24
N ASP A 187 11.02 26.89 16.24
CA ASP A 187 11.35 28.34 16.22
C ASP A 187 10.15 29.24 15.85
N GLY A 188 8.96 28.86 16.33
CA GLY A 188 7.70 29.56 16.06
C GLY A 188 7.15 29.40 14.64
N GLN A 189 7.78 28.57 13.79
CA GLN A 189 7.28 28.20 12.47
C GLN A 189 6.71 26.78 12.48
N PRO A 190 5.73 26.46 11.61
CA PRO A 190 5.28 25.08 11.44
C PRO A 190 6.44 24.13 11.19
N ALA A 191 6.45 23.00 11.89
CA ALA A 191 7.49 21.99 11.80
C ALA A 191 7.56 21.42 10.37
N SER A 192 8.75 21.47 9.76
CA SER A 192 8.94 21.32 8.31
C SER A 192 8.70 19.91 7.77
N GLU A 193 8.74 18.88 8.62
CA GLU A 193 8.54 17.47 8.22
C GLU A 193 7.08 16.98 8.46
N LEU A 194 6.22 17.85 8.98
CA LEU A 194 4.83 17.52 9.31
C LEU A 194 3.83 18.08 8.30
N PRO A 195 2.69 17.38 8.08
CA PRO A 195 1.59 17.92 7.31
C PRO A 195 0.94 19.09 8.05
N LEU A 196 0.31 19.98 7.27
CA LEU A 196 -0.41 21.15 7.77
C LEU A 196 -1.92 20.89 7.77
N ASP A 197 -2.60 21.36 8.82
CA ASP A 197 -4.07 21.38 8.92
C ASP A 197 -4.67 22.50 8.05
N GLU A 198 -6.00 22.62 8.04
CA GLU A 198 -6.72 23.64 7.26
C GLU A 198 -6.41 25.08 7.69
N SER A 199 -5.85 25.26 8.90
CA SER A 199 -5.44 26.55 9.46
C SER A 199 -3.94 26.83 9.27
N GLY A 200 -3.19 25.92 8.64
CA GLY A 200 -1.75 26.04 8.42
C GLY A 200 -0.87 25.64 9.61
N ARG A 201 -1.42 24.93 10.60
CA ARG A 201 -0.66 24.40 11.74
C ARG A 201 -0.14 23.00 11.41
N SER A 202 1.13 22.74 11.71
CA SER A 202 1.73 21.41 11.59
C SER A 202 1.30 20.50 12.73
N TYR A 203 0.97 19.25 12.42
CA TYR A 203 0.42 18.31 13.39
C TYR A 203 0.97 16.88 13.27
N VAL A 204 0.92 16.17 14.40
CA VAL A 204 1.25 14.75 14.56
C VAL A 204 -0.02 14.01 14.95
N VAL A 205 -0.33 12.95 14.23
CA VAL A 205 -1.48 12.08 14.53
C VAL A 205 -1.08 11.05 15.59
N LEU A 206 -1.91 10.91 16.62
CA LEU A 206 -1.75 9.95 17.72
C LEU A 206 -2.64 8.69 17.56
N TYR A 207 -3.53 8.68 16.57
CA TYR A 207 -4.36 7.52 16.28
C TYR A 207 -3.57 6.40 15.55
N ASP A 208 -3.85 5.16 15.94
CA ASP A 208 -3.57 3.94 15.18
C ASP A 208 -4.64 2.88 15.50
N SER A 209 -4.75 1.83 14.69
CA SER A 209 -5.73 0.74 14.91
C SER A 209 -5.44 -0.15 16.11
N GLY A 210 -4.27 0.00 16.73
CA GLY A 210 -3.86 -0.69 17.93
C GLY A 210 -2.62 -0.03 18.56
N PRO A 211 -2.21 -0.46 19.76
CA PRO A 211 -1.07 0.14 20.45
C PRO A 211 0.22 0.04 19.62
N SER A 212 0.81 1.18 19.30
CA SER A 212 2.08 1.26 18.59
C SER A 212 2.94 2.41 19.14
N VAL A 213 4.25 2.32 18.92
CA VAL A 213 5.20 3.39 19.28
C VAL A 213 5.87 3.84 18.00
N ALA A 214 5.84 5.14 17.71
CA ALA A 214 6.37 5.69 16.47
C ALA A 214 7.24 6.91 16.75
N THR A 215 8.43 6.95 16.16
CA THR A 215 9.28 8.15 16.15
C THR A 215 8.91 9.01 14.94
N VAL A 216 8.30 10.16 15.21
CA VAL A 216 7.85 11.15 14.23
C VAL A 216 8.86 12.28 14.16
N ARG A 217 9.44 12.48 12.97
CA ARG A 217 10.36 13.61 12.72
C ARG A 217 9.55 14.90 12.63
N LEU A 218 10.01 15.93 13.32
CA LEU A 218 9.37 17.25 13.33
C LEU A 218 10.06 18.20 12.34
N ALA A 219 11.38 18.24 12.34
CA ALA A 219 12.16 19.07 11.44
C ALA A 219 13.53 18.46 11.11
N ARG A 220 14.05 18.81 9.94
CA ARG A 220 15.36 18.44 9.41
C ARG A 220 15.98 19.63 8.68
N GLY A 221 17.32 19.64 8.60
CA GLY A 221 18.07 20.61 7.81
C GLY A 221 18.02 22.01 8.42
N LEU A 222 17.84 22.07 9.74
CA LEU A 222 17.95 23.29 10.51
C LEU A 222 19.41 23.79 10.46
N GLU A 223 19.60 25.09 10.63
CA GLU A 223 20.94 25.65 10.81
C GLU A 223 21.62 25.00 12.03
N ALA A 224 22.95 24.90 12.04
CA ALA A 224 23.62 24.36 13.22
C ALA A 224 23.50 25.37 14.37
N GLY A 225 22.81 25.00 15.45
CA GLY A 225 22.68 25.84 16.63
C GLY A 225 21.52 25.43 17.53
N VAL A 226 21.17 26.34 18.44
CA VAL A 226 20.10 26.15 19.42
C VAL A 226 18.74 26.49 18.79
N HIS A 227 17.80 25.58 18.94
CA HIS A 227 16.43 25.66 18.45
C HIS A 227 15.43 25.34 19.55
N THR A 228 14.18 25.76 19.34
CA THR A 228 13.08 25.49 20.27
C THR A 228 11.93 24.80 19.56
N VAL A 229 11.46 23.68 20.13
CA VAL A 229 10.23 23.00 19.72
C VAL A 229 9.12 23.38 20.68
N ASP A 230 7.98 23.78 20.13
CA ASP A 230 6.73 23.97 20.85
C ASP A 230 5.73 22.88 20.48
N LEU A 231 5.17 22.21 21.47
CA LEU A 231 4.18 21.14 21.31
C LEU A 231 2.89 21.53 22.03
N VAL A 232 1.75 21.48 21.33
CA VAL A 232 0.42 21.74 21.90
C VAL A 232 -0.45 20.52 21.68
N ALA A 233 -1.03 19.99 22.76
CA ALA A 233 -1.88 18.81 22.69
C ALA A 233 -3.36 19.14 22.47
N GLU A 234 -4.02 18.35 21.62
CA GLU A 234 -5.46 18.33 21.40
C GLU A 234 -5.94 16.87 21.42
N GLY A 235 -6.66 16.48 22.47
CA GLY A 235 -6.96 15.08 22.78
C GLY A 235 -5.84 14.35 23.54
N ALA A 236 -5.90 13.02 23.60
CA ALA A 236 -4.92 12.13 24.23
C ALA A 236 -4.73 12.24 25.76
N GLN A 237 -5.71 12.76 26.49
CA GLN A 237 -5.71 12.81 27.96
C GLN A 237 -5.73 11.41 28.57
N GLY A 238 -4.76 11.12 29.44
CA GLY A 238 -4.65 9.82 30.11
C GLY A 238 -3.92 8.75 29.29
N GLU A 239 -3.42 9.08 28.11
CA GLU A 239 -2.84 8.13 27.15
C GLU A 239 -1.31 8.06 27.22
N TRP A 240 -0.65 8.97 27.94
CA TRP A 240 0.82 9.03 28.06
C TRP A 240 1.51 9.05 26.69
N ALA A 241 0.96 9.88 25.81
CA ALA A 241 1.24 9.84 24.38
C ALA A 241 2.67 10.26 24.00
N LEU A 242 3.37 11.08 24.80
CA LEU A 242 4.78 11.44 24.54
C LEU A 242 5.72 10.49 25.31
N VAL A 243 6.64 9.81 24.62
CA VAL A 243 7.58 8.86 25.23
C VAL A 243 8.94 9.52 25.47
N ASP A 244 9.56 9.95 24.38
CA ASP A 244 10.89 10.53 24.33
C ASP A 244 10.98 11.53 23.17
N TRP A 245 12.09 12.26 23.09
CA TRP A 245 12.40 13.15 21.99
C TRP A 245 13.87 13.03 21.61
N ARG A 246 14.20 13.32 20.35
CA ARG A 246 15.49 12.96 19.75
C ARG A 246 16.03 14.09 18.91
N VAL A 247 17.34 14.31 19.00
CA VAL A 247 18.08 15.35 18.30
C VAL A 247 19.16 14.69 17.45
N ALA A 248 19.34 15.13 16.21
CA ALA A 248 20.30 14.50 15.28
C ALA A 248 21.19 15.50 14.52
N HIS A 249 22.38 15.00 14.17
CA HIS A 249 23.27 15.46 13.10
C HIS A 249 23.44 14.25 12.15
N GLU A 250 22.89 14.30 10.95
CA GLU A 250 22.74 13.09 10.10
C GLU A 250 24.08 12.55 9.57
N PRO A 251 24.26 11.21 9.54
CA PRO A 251 24.02 10.49 8.28
C PRO A 251 23.15 9.21 8.40
N ALA A 252 22.82 8.69 7.21
CA ALA A 252 21.71 7.79 6.86
C ALA A 252 21.87 6.29 7.22
N VAL A 253 20.72 5.62 7.39
CA VAL A 253 20.57 4.17 7.58
C VAL A 253 20.17 3.48 6.27
N GLU A 254 20.85 2.38 5.95
CA GLU A 254 20.55 1.44 4.84
C GLU A 254 19.50 0.40 5.23
N ASN A 255 18.71 -0.04 4.25
CA ASN A 255 17.51 -0.86 4.45
C ASN A 255 17.72 -2.31 3.99
N GLU A 256 17.32 -3.29 4.82
CA GLU A 256 17.71 -4.69 4.66
C GLU A 256 16.78 -5.55 3.76
N ALA A 257 17.03 -5.64 2.44
CA ALA A 257 16.12 -6.25 1.45
C ALA A 257 16.53 -7.63 0.84
N TRP A 258 17.41 -8.43 1.46
CA TRP A 258 17.96 -9.67 0.84
C TRP A 258 17.36 -10.98 1.38
N LYS A 259 16.41 -10.90 2.30
CA LYS A 259 15.82 -12.08 2.99
C LYS A 259 14.76 -12.84 2.17
N LEU A 260 14.48 -12.44 0.92
CA LEU A 260 13.43 -13.03 0.05
C LEU A 260 13.95 -13.98 -1.06
N ILE A 261 15.27 -14.15 -1.19
CA ILE A 261 15.89 -14.90 -2.29
C ILE A 261 15.76 -16.44 -2.10
N GLY A 262 15.70 -16.93 -0.86
CA GLY A 262 15.65 -18.37 -0.56
C GLY A 262 14.31 -19.06 -0.88
N LEU A 263 13.18 -18.38 -0.63
CA LEU A 263 11.84 -18.89 -0.95
C LEU A 263 11.58 -18.91 -2.46
N SER A 264 12.18 -17.96 -3.19
CA SER A 264 12.08 -17.84 -4.65
C SER A 264 12.75 -19.02 -5.38
N ALA A 265 13.87 -19.52 -4.87
CA ALA A 265 14.59 -20.65 -5.46
C ALA A 265 13.83 -21.99 -5.31
N LEU A 266 13.16 -22.21 -4.17
CA LEU A 266 12.36 -23.42 -3.93
C LEU A 266 11.10 -23.47 -4.81
N ALA A 267 10.43 -22.33 -4.99
CA ALA A 267 9.28 -22.21 -5.88
C ALA A 267 9.67 -22.51 -7.35
N VAL A 268 10.83 -22.01 -7.80
CA VAL A 268 11.37 -22.27 -9.15
C VAL A 268 11.72 -23.75 -9.35
N ALA A 269 12.30 -24.40 -8.34
CA ALA A 269 12.65 -25.83 -8.40
C ALA A 269 11.40 -26.73 -8.47
N LEU A 270 10.39 -26.46 -7.64
CA LEU A 270 9.13 -27.21 -7.65
C LEU A 270 8.35 -27.03 -8.96
N ALA A 271 8.34 -25.81 -9.53
CA ALA A 271 7.76 -25.54 -10.83
C ALA A 271 8.47 -26.31 -11.97
N ALA A 272 9.80 -26.42 -11.91
CA ALA A 272 10.58 -27.16 -12.90
C ALA A 272 10.29 -28.68 -12.88
N LEU A 273 10.08 -29.25 -11.69
CA LEU A 273 9.71 -30.67 -11.52
C LEU A 273 8.29 -30.95 -12.04
N LEU A 274 7.32 -30.08 -11.73
CA LEU A 274 5.94 -30.21 -12.22
C LEU A 274 5.88 -30.17 -13.76
N ILE A 275 6.68 -29.31 -14.38
CA ILE A 275 6.81 -29.18 -15.84
C ILE A 275 7.42 -30.44 -16.47
N ARG A 276 8.38 -31.08 -15.80
CA ARG A 276 9.04 -32.30 -16.30
C ARG A 276 8.06 -33.47 -16.36
N ASP A 277 7.26 -33.65 -15.32
CA ASP A 277 6.36 -34.80 -15.21
C ASP A 277 5.11 -34.64 -16.06
N GLY A 278 4.57 -33.41 -16.18
CA GLY A 278 3.45 -33.11 -17.08
C GLY A 278 3.73 -33.41 -18.56
N ARG A 279 5.01 -33.40 -19.00
CA ARG A 279 5.42 -33.72 -20.36
C ARG A 279 5.37 -35.22 -20.70
N ARG A 280 5.29 -36.10 -19.71
CA ARG A 280 5.33 -37.56 -19.91
C ARG A 280 3.95 -38.22 -19.99
N ALA A 281 2.88 -37.48 -19.71
CA ALA A 281 1.52 -38.00 -19.78
C ALA A 281 0.96 -37.96 -21.22
N ASP A 282 0.15 -38.95 -21.59
CA ASP A 282 -0.50 -39.01 -22.91
C ASP A 282 -1.79 -38.18 -22.93
N TRP A 283 -1.64 -36.89 -23.23
CA TRP A 283 -2.74 -35.93 -23.25
C TRP A 283 -3.71 -36.11 -24.41
N THR A 284 -3.39 -36.93 -25.42
CA THR A 284 -4.19 -37.07 -26.64
C THR A 284 -5.45 -37.91 -26.42
N ALA A 285 -5.34 -39.00 -25.65
CA ALA A 285 -6.48 -39.85 -25.29
C ALA A 285 -7.50 -39.10 -24.42
N VAL A 286 -7.02 -38.34 -23.41
CA VAL A 286 -7.88 -37.59 -22.48
C VAL A 286 -8.61 -36.43 -23.19
N ASN A 287 -7.92 -35.71 -24.08
CA ASN A 287 -8.53 -34.63 -24.85
C ASN A 287 -9.66 -35.15 -25.77
N THR A 288 -9.45 -36.32 -26.39
CA THR A 288 -10.44 -36.93 -27.28
C THR A 288 -11.70 -37.35 -26.51
N ALA A 289 -11.54 -37.96 -25.34
CA ALA A 289 -12.65 -38.35 -24.48
C ALA A 289 -13.47 -37.13 -24.00
N LEU A 290 -12.81 -36.07 -23.50
CA LEU A 290 -13.50 -34.88 -22.99
C LEU A 290 -14.23 -34.13 -24.11
N ARG A 291 -13.61 -33.98 -25.29
CA ARG A 291 -14.22 -33.29 -26.43
C ARG A 291 -15.34 -34.10 -27.09
N GLY A 292 -15.38 -35.42 -26.90
CA GLY A 292 -16.48 -36.28 -27.34
C GLY A 292 -17.77 -36.08 -26.55
N CYS A 293 -17.71 -35.50 -25.34
CA CYS A 293 -18.88 -35.18 -24.55
C CYS A 293 -19.59 -33.90 -25.03
N PRO A 294 -20.93 -33.77 -24.84
CA PRO A 294 -21.65 -32.53 -25.06
C PRO A 294 -21.02 -31.35 -24.29
N GLU A 295 -21.10 -30.14 -24.86
CA GLU A 295 -20.48 -28.95 -24.28
C GLU A 295 -20.93 -28.67 -22.83
N TRP A 296 -22.20 -28.90 -22.51
CA TRP A 296 -22.72 -28.73 -21.15
C TRP A 296 -22.08 -29.69 -20.14
N THR A 297 -21.73 -30.91 -20.55
CA THR A 297 -21.05 -31.90 -19.72
C THR A 297 -19.61 -31.47 -19.46
N GLN A 298 -18.93 -30.93 -20.47
CA GLN A 298 -17.59 -30.35 -20.30
C GLN A 298 -17.61 -29.18 -19.31
N VAL A 299 -18.58 -28.26 -19.44
CA VAL A 299 -18.78 -27.16 -18.49
C VAL A 299 -19.03 -27.67 -17.08
N LEU A 300 -19.89 -28.68 -16.92
CA LEU A 300 -20.20 -29.27 -15.63
C LEU A 300 -18.95 -29.88 -14.97
N ILE A 301 -18.16 -30.67 -15.70
CA ILE A 301 -16.93 -31.30 -15.18
C ILE A 301 -15.93 -30.24 -14.71
N VAL A 302 -15.63 -29.24 -15.55
CA VAL A 302 -14.66 -28.18 -15.21
C VAL A 302 -15.16 -27.32 -14.04
N SER A 303 -16.45 -26.96 -14.02
CA SER A 303 -17.01 -26.16 -12.93
C SER A 303 -17.03 -26.93 -11.62
N THR A 304 -17.27 -28.25 -11.68
CA THR A 304 -17.28 -29.13 -10.50
C THR A 304 -15.87 -29.28 -9.92
N SER A 305 -14.83 -29.37 -10.76
CA SER A 305 -13.44 -29.43 -10.26
C SER A 305 -13.04 -28.14 -9.54
N VAL A 306 -13.45 -26.97 -10.08
CA VAL A 306 -13.23 -25.67 -9.42
C VAL A 306 -14.02 -25.55 -8.13
N ALA A 307 -15.27 -26.02 -8.10
CA ALA A 307 -16.08 -26.02 -6.87
C ALA A 307 -15.46 -26.93 -5.80
N LEU A 308 -14.99 -28.12 -6.17
CA LEU A 308 -14.30 -29.05 -5.26
C LEU A 308 -13.02 -28.42 -4.72
N LEU A 309 -12.22 -27.78 -5.58
CA LEU A 309 -11.03 -27.03 -5.19
C LEU A 309 -11.39 -25.92 -4.20
N TRP A 310 -12.39 -25.10 -4.52
CA TRP A 310 -12.78 -23.96 -3.69
C TRP A 310 -13.26 -24.38 -2.31
N LEU A 311 -14.13 -25.38 -2.23
CA LEU A 311 -14.67 -25.88 -0.96
C LEU A 311 -13.60 -26.58 -0.11
N SER A 312 -12.77 -27.43 -0.72
CA SER A 312 -11.71 -28.14 0.01
C SER A 312 -10.59 -27.21 0.47
N ALA A 313 -10.15 -26.26 -0.37
CA ALA A 313 -9.18 -25.24 0.02
C ALA A 313 -9.75 -24.34 1.10
N GLY A 314 -10.99 -23.87 0.93
CA GLY A 314 -11.70 -23.07 1.93
C GLY A 314 -11.85 -23.75 3.28
N ALA A 315 -11.99 -25.06 3.33
CA ALA A 315 -12.10 -25.79 4.59
C ALA A 315 -10.75 -26.05 5.29
N SER A 316 -9.64 -26.11 4.54
CA SER A 316 -8.36 -26.62 5.03
C SER A 316 -7.22 -25.58 5.07
N TRP A 317 -7.13 -24.70 4.08
CA TRP A 317 -6.02 -23.74 3.96
C TRP A 317 -6.07 -22.73 5.10
N GLY A 318 -4.92 -22.48 5.73
CA GLY A 318 -4.82 -21.57 6.87
C GLY A 318 -5.38 -22.10 8.20
N ARG A 319 -5.90 -23.34 8.25
CA ARG A 319 -6.42 -23.97 9.48
C ARG A 319 -5.68 -25.25 9.85
N ASP A 320 -5.75 -26.26 8.99
CA ASP A 320 -5.23 -27.59 9.27
C ASP A 320 -4.64 -28.22 8.00
N TRP A 321 -3.31 -28.10 7.91
CA TRP A 321 -2.54 -28.56 6.76
C TRP A 321 -2.36 -30.09 6.77
N ALA A 322 -2.71 -30.76 7.88
CA ALA A 322 -2.70 -32.22 7.99
C ALA A 322 -4.07 -32.84 7.64
N SER A 323 -5.10 -32.03 7.38
CA SER A 323 -6.44 -32.54 7.08
C SER A 323 -6.50 -33.31 5.74
N PRO A 324 -7.32 -34.38 5.62
CA PRO A 324 -7.57 -35.04 4.34
C PRO A 324 -8.10 -34.07 3.27
N LEU A 325 -8.82 -33.02 3.70
CA LEU A 325 -9.33 -31.96 2.81
C LEU A 325 -8.20 -31.13 2.20
N PHE A 326 -7.08 -30.95 2.90
CA PHE A 326 -5.89 -30.32 2.33
C PHE A 326 -5.36 -31.15 1.16
N VAL A 327 -5.24 -32.47 1.32
CA VAL A 327 -4.82 -33.39 0.24
C VAL A 327 -5.80 -33.36 -0.93
N VAL A 328 -7.12 -33.40 -0.66
CA VAL A 328 -8.16 -33.25 -1.69
C VAL A 328 -8.02 -31.93 -2.43
N SER A 329 -7.68 -30.83 -1.74
CA SER A 329 -7.47 -29.53 -2.38
C SER A 329 -6.28 -29.56 -3.34
N LEU A 330 -5.15 -30.16 -2.96
CA LEU A 330 -3.96 -30.29 -3.80
C LEU A 330 -4.23 -31.15 -5.05
N LEU A 331 -4.95 -32.27 -4.88
CA LEU A 331 -5.38 -33.10 -6.01
C LEU A 331 -6.35 -32.34 -6.93
N SER A 332 -7.23 -31.52 -6.36
CA SER A 332 -8.18 -30.69 -7.11
C SER A 332 -7.48 -29.57 -7.89
N VAL A 333 -6.37 -29.03 -7.39
CA VAL A 333 -5.50 -28.11 -8.14
C VAL A 333 -4.95 -28.80 -9.38
N ALA A 334 -4.36 -29.99 -9.23
CA ALA A 334 -3.81 -30.75 -10.35
C ALA A 334 -4.88 -31.13 -11.39
N LEU A 335 -6.05 -31.61 -10.92
CA LEU A 335 -7.19 -31.93 -11.78
C LEU A 335 -7.67 -30.69 -12.55
N THR A 336 -7.81 -29.55 -11.87
CA THR A 336 -8.27 -28.30 -12.49
C THR A 336 -7.25 -27.79 -13.50
N ALA A 337 -5.95 -27.86 -13.21
CA ALA A 337 -4.88 -27.50 -14.14
C ALA A 337 -4.93 -28.35 -15.43
N ALA A 338 -5.13 -29.66 -15.27
CA ALA A 338 -5.28 -30.60 -16.38
C ALA A 338 -6.51 -30.28 -17.24
N LEU A 339 -7.65 -30.00 -16.60
CA LEU A 339 -8.88 -29.63 -17.30
C LEU A 339 -8.78 -28.28 -18.02
N PHE A 340 -8.11 -27.28 -17.41
CA PHE A 340 -7.84 -26.00 -18.04
C PHE A 340 -6.88 -26.12 -19.22
N ALA A 341 -5.92 -27.05 -19.16
CA ALA A 341 -5.06 -27.37 -20.31
C ALA A 341 -5.86 -27.91 -21.50
N LEU A 342 -7.05 -28.48 -21.29
CA LEU A 342 -7.94 -28.97 -22.35
C LEU A 342 -8.98 -27.93 -22.80
N ARG A 343 -9.51 -27.14 -21.85
CA ARG A 343 -10.57 -26.13 -22.02
C ARG A 343 -10.19 -24.80 -21.37
N LEU A 344 -9.13 -24.18 -21.87
CA LEU A 344 -8.63 -22.89 -21.37
C LEU A 344 -9.68 -21.77 -21.46
N ASP A 345 -10.57 -21.84 -22.44
CA ASP A 345 -11.70 -20.93 -22.59
C ASP A 345 -12.65 -20.96 -21.39
N LEU A 346 -12.91 -22.14 -20.82
CA LEU A 346 -13.71 -22.31 -19.61
C LEU A 346 -12.95 -21.86 -18.37
N GLY A 347 -11.65 -22.13 -18.28
CA GLY A 347 -10.82 -21.64 -17.17
C GLY A 347 -10.81 -20.11 -17.09
N LEU A 348 -10.63 -19.43 -18.22
CA LEU A 348 -10.68 -17.97 -18.30
C LEU A 348 -12.07 -17.41 -17.99
N ALA A 349 -13.14 -18.12 -18.35
CA ALA A 349 -14.51 -17.75 -17.98
C ALA A 349 -14.78 -17.92 -16.48
N LEU A 350 -14.20 -18.96 -15.86
CA LEU A 350 -14.32 -19.21 -14.43
C LEU A 350 -13.56 -18.18 -13.61
N VAL A 351 -12.38 -17.72 -14.05
CA VAL A 351 -11.69 -16.55 -13.43
C VAL A 351 -12.64 -15.35 -13.36
N ALA A 352 -13.29 -15.00 -14.48
CA ALA A 352 -14.23 -13.89 -14.56
C ALA A 352 -15.46 -14.07 -13.65
N LEU A 353 -15.97 -15.31 -13.55
CA LEU A 353 -17.09 -15.66 -12.70
C LEU A 353 -16.75 -15.55 -11.21
N THR A 354 -15.56 -16.03 -10.81
CA THR A 354 -15.15 -16.09 -9.41
C THR A 354 -14.55 -14.79 -8.90
N ALA A 355 -14.17 -13.86 -9.80
CA ALA A 355 -13.55 -12.58 -9.45
C ALA A 355 -14.19 -11.84 -8.25
N PRO A 356 -15.53 -11.60 -8.21
CA PRO A 356 -16.14 -10.86 -7.09
C PRO A 356 -16.18 -11.64 -5.77
N PHE A 357 -15.91 -12.95 -5.81
CA PHE A 357 -15.89 -13.81 -4.63
C PHE A 357 -14.47 -14.00 -4.08
N TYR A 358 -13.54 -13.10 -4.40
CA TYR A 358 -12.15 -13.21 -3.96
C TYR A 358 -11.98 -13.18 -2.43
N LEU A 359 -12.95 -12.64 -1.68
CA LEU A 359 -13.01 -12.63 -0.21
C LEU A 359 -13.77 -13.82 0.40
N ILE A 360 -14.17 -14.80 -0.42
CA ILE A 360 -14.92 -15.97 0.05
C ILE A 360 -14.16 -17.27 -0.21
N PRO A 361 -14.10 -18.21 0.76
CA PRO A 361 -14.58 -18.08 2.14
C PRO A 361 -13.59 -17.34 3.05
N GLY A 362 -14.13 -16.47 3.93
CA GLY A 362 -13.38 -15.47 4.72
C GLY A 362 -12.20 -15.97 5.58
N ASN A 363 -12.07 -17.28 5.76
CA ASN A 363 -10.98 -17.93 6.48
C ASN A 363 -9.80 -18.38 5.61
N LEU A 364 -9.87 -18.19 4.29
CA LEU A 364 -8.70 -18.38 3.44
C LEU A 364 -7.61 -17.36 3.83
N PRO A 365 -6.34 -17.77 3.85
CA PRO A 365 -5.24 -16.84 4.04
C PRO A 365 -5.09 -15.98 2.78
N TYR A 366 -5.89 -14.92 2.64
CA TYR A 366 -5.86 -14.02 1.49
C TYR A 366 -4.51 -13.33 1.30
N GLY A 367 -3.73 -13.21 2.38
CA GLY A 367 -2.31 -12.86 2.32
C GLY A 367 -1.49 -13.80 1.42
N ALA A 368 -1.88 -15.07 1.30
CA ALA A 368 -1.20 -16.08 0.48
C ALA A 368 -1.73 -16.18 -0.97
N LEU A 369 -3.01 -16.52 -1.18
CA LEU A 369 -3.60 -16.62 -2.53
C LEU A 369 -5.13 -16.78 -2.48
N SER A 370 -5.88 -15.91 -3.16
CA SER A 370 -7.33 -16.07 -3.36
C SER A 370 -7.65 -17.05 -4.50
N LEU A 371 -8.91 -17.51 -4.58
CA LEU A 371 -9.33 -18.42 -5.65
C LEU A 371 -9.13 -17.81 -7.05
N PRO A 372 -9.58 -16.58 -7.36
CA PRO A 372 -9.39 -16.03 -8.71
C PRO A 372 -7.91 -15.90 -9.09
N GLU A 373 -7.05 -15.55 -8.13
CA GLU A 373 -5.60 -15.51 -8.31
C GLU A 373 -5.04 -16.89 -8.68
N LEU A 374 -5.45 -17.94 -7.95
CA LEU A 374 -5.09 -19.32 -8.26
C LEU A 374 -5.55 -19.72 -9.67
N LEU A 375 -6.81 -19.41 -10.03
CA LEU A 375 -7.33 -19.76 -11.35
C LEU A 375 -6.60 -19.04 -12.49
N VAL A 376 -6.15 -17.79 -12.28
CA VAL A 376 -5.28 -17.08 -13.24
C VAL A 376 -3.96 -17.80 -13.42
N LEU A 377 -3.30 -18.20 -12.32
CA LEU A 377 -2.04 -18.94 -12.36
C LEU A 377 -2.20 -20.29 -13.07
N LEU A 378 -3.30 -21.01 -12.80
CA LEU A 378 -3.60 -22.27 -13.49
C LEU A 378 -3.84 -22.05 -14.98
N CYS A 379 -4.60 -21.01 -15.37
CA CYS A 379 -4.79 -20.66 -16.78
C CYS A 379 -3.46 -20.30 -17.46
N ALA A 380 -2.58 -19.55 -16.79
CA ALA A 380 -1.26 -19.21 -17.31
C ALA A 380 -0.38 -20.45 -17.50
N ALA A 381 -0.34 -21.35 -16.51
CA ALA A 381 0.38 -22.61 -16.59
C ALA A 381 -0.16 -23.50 -17.74
N SER A 382 -1.49 -23.61 -17.85
CA SER A 382 -2.16 -24.34 -18.93
C SER A 382 -1.84 -23.77 -20.32
N LEU A 383 -1.76 -22.44 -20.46
CA LEU A 383 -1.37 -21.78 -21.70
C LEU A 383 0.08 -22.11 -22.08
N VAL A 384 1.03 -21.97 -21.13
CA VAL A 384 2.44 -22.29 -21.34
C VAL A 384 2.61 -23.76 -21.73
N PHE A 385 1.85 -24.64 -21.08
CA PHE A 385 1.81 -26.06 -21.41
C PHE A 385 1.33 -26.34 -22.84
N GLN A 386 0.21 -25.73 -23.26
CA GLN A 386 -0.30 -25.84 -24.63
C GLN A 386 0.69 -25.32 -25.68
N MET A 387 1.38 -24.21 -25.41
CA MET A 387 2.39 -23.65 -26.31
C MET A 387 3.57 -24.61 -26.52
N ARG A 388 4.02 -25.27 -25.45
CA ARG A 388 5.13 -26.22 -25.49
C ARG A 388 4.78 -27.53 -26.20
N GLN A 389 3.56 -28.05 -26.01
CA GLN A 389 3.10 -29.26 -26.69
C GLN A 389 2.84 -29.03 -28.19
N GLY A 390 2.30 -27.87 -28.57
CA GLY A 390 1.94 -27.58 -29.95
C GLY A 390 3.10 -27.23 -30.89
N GLY A 391 4.36 -27.27 -30.43
CA GLY A 391 5.55 -26.89 -31.23
C GLY A 391 5.56 -25.45 -31.76
N SER A 392 4.57 -24.65 -31.39
CA SER A 392 4.32 -23.33 -31.97
C SER A 392 4.97 -22.26 -31.11
N LYS A 393 5.89 -21.48 -31.68
CA LYS A 393 6.42 -20.24 -31.08
C LYS A 393 5.33 -19.16 -31.08
N ARG A 394 4.25 -19.36 -30.33
CA ARG A 394 3.16 -18.38 -30.15
C ARG A 394 3.61 -17.27 -29.20
N ALA A 395 4.60 -16.49 -29.60
CA ALA A 395 4.94 -15.26 -28.90
C ALA A 395 3.94 -14.18 -29.33
N VAL A 396 3.03 -13.79 -28.43
CA VAL A 396 2.25 -12.55 -28.61
C VAL A 396 3.25 -11.40 -28.52
N LYS A 397 3.55 -10.77 -29.66
CA LYS A 397 4.33 -9.53 -29.63
C LYS A 397 3.44 -8.43 -29.04
N PRO A 398 3.81 -7.80 -27.91
CA PRO A 398 3.11 -6.61 -27.45
C PRO A 398 3.24 -5.54 -28.54
N GLY A 399 2.12 -5.02 -29.03
CA GLY A 399 2.16 -4.09 -30.16
C GLY A 399 1.05 -3.05 -30.16
N GLY A 400 0.01 -3.20 -29.32
CA GLY A 400 -1.05 -2.21 -29.19
C GLY A 400 -0.83 -1.23 -28.03
N MET A 401 -1.47 -0.06 -28.09
CA MET A 401 -1.48 0.92 -27.00
C MET A 401 -1.94 0.30 -25.68
N ILE A 402 -2.92 -0.62 -25.73
CA ILE A 402 -3.41 -1.33 -24.54
C ILE A 402 -2.30 -2.24 -23.97
N ASP A 403 -1.61 -3.03 -24.81
CA ASP A 403 -0.51 -3.89 -24.36
C ASP A 403 0.60 -3.06 -23.68
N PHE A 404 0.96 -1.92 -24.29
CA PHE A 404 1.93 -0.99 -23.72
C PHE A 404 1.46 -0.41 -22.38
N SER A 405 0.19 0.00 -22.28
CA SER A 405 -0.37 0.53 -21.03
C SER A 405 -0.38 -0.48 -19.89
N VAL A 406 -0.69 -1.75 -20.17
CA VAL A 406 -0.67 -2.81 -19.16
C VAL A 406 0.74 -3.05 -18.64
N LEU A 407 1.72 -3.10 -19.56
CA LEU A 407 3.13 -3.23 -19.19
C LEU A 407 3.62 -2.02 -18.38
N LEU A 408 3.31 -0.80 -18.84
CA LEU A 408 3.70 0.43 -18.18
C LEU A 408 3.12 0.52 -16.77
N LEU A 409 1.85 0.15 -16.60
CA LEU A 409 1.19 0.13 -15.29
C LEU A 409 1.85 -0.89 -14.34
N ALA A 410 2.18 -2.09 -14.83
CA ALA A 410 2.87 -3.10 -14.03
C ALA A 410 4.28 -2.64 -13.61
N VAL A 411 5.02 -1.98 -14.51
CA VAL A 411 6.34 -1.41 -14.20
C VAL A 411 6.22 -0.26 -13.21
N ALA A 412 5.27 0.65 -13.40
CA ALA A 412 5.04 1.76 -12.46
C ALA A 412 4.71 1.24 -11.05
N ALA A 413 3.82 0.25 -10.95
CA ALA A 413 3.47 -0.37 -9.67
C ALA A 413 4.65 -1.10 -9.04
N LEU A 414 5.47 -1.82 -9.82
CA LEU A 414 6.67 -2.48 -9.34
C LEU A 414 7.67 -1.47 -8.76
N VAL A 415 7.96 -0.39 -9.49
CA VAL A 415 8.89 0.66 -9.03
C VAL A 415 8.36 1.34 -7.77
N ALA A 416 7.07 1.70 -7.74
CA ALA A 416 6.45 2.29 -6.55
C ALA A 416 6.46 1.33 -5.35
N THR A 417 6.32 0.02 -5.57
CA THR A 417 6.40 -1.00 -4.51
C THR A 417 7.80 -1.10 -3.90
N LEU A 418 8.84 -1.05 -4.72
CA LEU A 418 10.24 -1.15 -4.24
C LEU A 418 10.66 0.03 -3.35
N LEU A 419 9.92 1.14 -3.40
CA LEU A 419 10.18 2.37 -2.68
C LEU A 419 9.08 2.70 -1.65
N ALA A 420 8.15 1.79 -1.42
CA ALA A 420 7.06 1.96 -0.44
C ALA A 420 7.58 1.80 1.00
N ALA A 421 6.96 2.51 1.94
CA ALA A 421 7.33 2.45 3.36
C ALA A 421 7.02 1.08 3.98
N ASP A 422 5.82 0.55 3.73
CA ASP A 422 5.45 -0.84 4.03
C ASP A 422 5.54 -1.69 2.76
N LEU A 423 6.68 -2.38 2.63
CA LEU A 423 6.94 -3.27 1.51
C LEU A 423 6.01 -4.49 1.48
N TRP A 424 5.53 -4.99 2.62
CA TRP A 424 4.66 -6.16 2.66
C TRP A 424 3.26 -5.83 2.15
N ALA A 425 2.70 -4.70 2.59
CA ALA A 425 1.45 -4.18 2.05
C ALA A 425 1.57 -3.91 0.54
N ALA A 426 2.70 -3.32 0.11
CA ALA A 426 2.93 -3.03 -1.29
C ALA A 426 3.09 -4.29 -2.16
N LEU A 427 3.82 -5.30 -1.70
CA LEU A 427 3.95 -6.59 -2.41
C LEU A 427 2.60 -7.32 -2.51
N HIS A 428 1.78 -7.26 -1.46
CA HIS A 428 0.45 -7.85 -1.47
C HIS A 428 -0.45 -7.20 -2.54
N GLU A 429 -0.48 -5.87 -2.61
CA GLU A 429 -1.30 -5.18 -3.59
C GLU A 429 -0.74 -5.27 -5.01
N LEU A 430 0.60 -5.17 -5.16
CA LEU A 430 1.29 -5.42 -6.43
C LEU A 430 0.86 -6.78 -7.02
N ARG A 431 0.82 -7.84 -6.21
CA ARG A 431 0.37 -9.16 -6.65
C ARG A 431 -1.11 -9.15 -7.04
N THR A 432 -1.98 -8.71 -6.14
CA THR A 432 -3.44 -8.94 -6.20
C THR A 432 -4.14 -8.01 -7.19
N VAL A 433 -3.66 -6.78 -7.35
CA VAL A 433 -4.32 -5.72 -8.12
C VAL A 433 -3.61 -5.42 -9.44
N PHE A 434 -2.29 -5.60 -9.50
CA PHE A 434 -1.51 -5.27 -10.69
C PHE A 434 -1.08 -6.51 -11.47
N LEU A 435 -0.23 -7.35 -10.88
CA LEU A 435 0.44 -8.43 -11.60
C LEU A 435 -0.50 -9.55 -12.03
N LEU A 436 -1.37 -10.05 -11.15
CA LEU A 436 -2.28 -11.14 -11.51
C LEU A 436 -3.39 -10.70 -12.45
N PRO A 437 -4.04 -9.54 -12.26
CA PRO A 437 -4.99 -9.02 -13.26
C PRO A 437 -4.33 -8.72 -14.62
N ALA A 438 -3.10 -8.18 -14.65
CA ALA A 438 -2.32 -8.02 -15.89
C ALA A 438 -1.95 -9.38 -16.52
N GLY A 439 -1.63 -10.38 -15.68
CA GLY A 439 -1.43 -11.76 -16.09
C GLY A 439 -2.67 -12.35 -16.75
N TYR A 440 -3.86 -12.13 -16.17
CA TYR A 440 -5.12 -12.54 -16.75
C TYR A 440 -5.36 -11.91 -18.12
N TYR A 441 -5.10 -10.60 -18.26
CA TYR A 441 -5.10 -9.92 -19.56
C TYR A 441 -4.15 -10.58 -20.55
N ALA A 442 -2.91 -10.87 -20.15
CA ALA A 442 -1.91 -11.49 -21.01
C ALA A 442 -2.33 -12.89 -21.48
N VAL A 443 -2.91 -13.71 -20.60
CA VAL A 443 -3.42 -15.04 -20.96
C VAL A 443 -4.62 -14.93 -21.91
N LEU A 444 -5.57 -14.02 -21.66
CA LEU A 444 -6.70 -13.77 -22.57
C LEU A 444 -6.22 -13.39 -23.97
N ARG A 445 -5.20 -12.54 -24.06
CA ARG A 445 -4.59 -12.08 -25.32
C ARG A 445 -3.91 -13.24 -26.06
N ALA A 446 -3.17 -14.08 -25.35
CA ALA A 446 -2.40 -15.18 -25.92
C ALA A 446 -3.20 -16.45 -26.20
N ALA A 447 -4.35 -16.65 -25.57
CA ALA A 447 -5.20 -17.82 -25.76
C ALA A 447 -5.90 -17.86 -27.15
N HIS A 448 -5.91 -16.75 -27.91
CA HIS A 448 -6.55 -16.63 -29.23
C HIS A 448 -7.97 -17.22 -29.26
N LEU A 449 -8.79 -16.84 -28.27
CA LEU A 449 -10.11 -17.41 -28.06
C LEU A 449 -11.03 -17.24 -29.29
N ALA A 450 -11.67 -18.34 -29.70
CA ALA A 450 -12.78 -18.30 -30.64
C ALA A 450 -13.95 -17.45 -30.09
N GLU A 451 -14.93 -17.09 -30.94
CA GLU A 451 -16.10 -16.33 -30.51
C GLU A 451 -16.88 -17.01 -29.37
N GLY A 452 -16.94 -18.33 -29.34
CA GLY A 452 -17.51 -19.09 -28.21
C GLY A 452 -16.80 -18.79 -26.88
N GLY A 453 -15.48 -18.90 -26.85
CA GLY A 453 -14.68 -18.62 -25.66
C GLY A 453 -14.76 -17.16 -25.20
N ARG A 454 -14.73 -16.19 -26.13
CA ARG A 454 -14.92 -14.77 -25.80
C ARG A 454 -16.30 -14.52 -25.16
N ARG A 455 -17.34 -15.18 -25.65
CA ARG A 455 -18.69 -15.14 -25.07
C ARG A 455 -18.76 -15.82 -23.70
N ALA A 456 -18.01 -16.90 -23.49
CA ALA A 456 -17.92 -17.56 -22.19
C ALA A 456 -17.31 -16.65 -21.13
N VAL A 457 -16.23 -15.92 -21.46
CA VAL A 457 -15.60 -14.93 -20.55
C VAL A 457 -16.57 -13.80 -20.18
N LEU A 458 -17.25 -13.22 -21.17
CA LEU A 458 -18.28 -12.19 -20.92
C LEU A 458 -19.44 -12.75 -20.09
N GLY A 459 -19.87 -13.99 -20.39
CA GLY A 459 -20.88 -14.70 -19.62
C GLY A 459 -20.45 -14.95 -18.18
N GLY A 460 -19.16 -15.25 -17.95
CA GLY A 460 -18.56 -15.39 -16.64
C GLY A 460 -18.68 -14.11 -15.81
N LEU A 461 -18.30 -12.96 -16.36
CA LEU A 461 -18.47 -11.65 -15.70
C LEU A 461 -19.94 -11.38 -15.32
N VAL A 462 -20.87 -11.64 -16.26
CA VAL A 462 -22.30 -11.40 -16.01
C VAL A 462 -22.86 -12.37 -14.98
N LEU A 463 -22.49 -13.66 -15.03
CA LEU A 463 -22.92 -14.66 -14.05
C LEU A 463 -22.34 -14.38 -12.66
N GLY A 464 -21.08 -13.93 -12.57
CA GLY A 464 -20.48 -13.47 -11.32
C GLY A 464 -21.28 -12.33 -10.70
N GLY A 465 -21.64 -11.31 -11.50
CA GLY A 465 -22.48 -10.21 -11.04
C GLY A 465 -23.91 -10.61 -10.67
N VAL A 466 -24.52 -11.55 -11.41
CA VAL A 466 -25.81 -12.12 -11.01
C VAL A 466 -25.69 -12.87 -9.68
N GLY A 467 -24.59 -13.60 -9.45
CA GLY A 467 -24.30 -14.25 -8.18
C GLY A 467 -24.19 -13.26 -7.01
N VAL A 468 -23.43 -12.17 -7.18
CA VAL A 468 -23.34 -11.06 -6.22
C VAL A 468 -24.74 -10.48 -5.94
N ALA A 469 -25.53 -10.24 -6.99
CA ALA A 469 -26.88 -9.69 -6.83
C ALA A 469 -27.81 -10.64 -6.08
N LEU A 470 -27.80 -11.94 -6.39
CA LEU A 470 -28.63 -12.95 -5.72
C LEU A 470 -28.25 -13.13 -4.24
N VAL A 471 -26.95 -13.23 -3.94
CA VAL A 471 -26.47 -13.32 -2.55
C VAL A 471 -26.90 -12.10 -1.75
N GLY A 472 -26.72 -10.90 -2.32
CA GLY A 472 -27.12 -9.66 -1.67
C GLY A 472 -28.62 -9.53 -1.45
N LEU A 473 -29.44 -9.90 -2.45
CA LEU A 473 -30.90 -9.87 -2.32
C LEU A 473 -31.40 -10.85 -1.26
N ALA A 474 -30.81 -12.05 -1.20
CA ALA A 474 -31.12 -13.03 -0.15
C ALA A 474 -30.73 -12.51 1.23
N GLN A 475 -29.51 -11.98 1.38
CA GLN A 475 -29.02 -11.38 2.63
C GLN A 475 -29.90 -10.22 3.10
N TYR A 476 -30.25 -9.31 2.19
CA TYR A 476 -31.14 -8.18 2.46
C TYR A 476 -32.53 -8.63 2.90
N ALA A 477 -33.12 -9.63 2.23
CA ALA A 477 -34.41 -10.21 2.62
C ALA A 477 -34.36 -10.89 4.01
N LEU A 478 -33.21 -11.46 4.37
CA LEU A 478 -32.97 -12.11 5.67
C LEU A 478 -32.54 -11.13 6.77
N GLY A 479 -32.34 -9.84 6.46
CA GLY A 479 -31.81 -8.85 7.42
C GLY A 479 -30.37 -9.10 7.86
N SER A 480 -29.61 -9.88 7.09
CA SER A 480 -28.20 -10.20 7.35
C SER A 480 -27.28 -9.40 6.44
N ASN A 481 -26.10 -9.00 6.93
CA ASN A 481 -25.12 -8.18 6.18
C ASN A 481 -25.73 -6.93 5.51
N VAL A 482 -26.60 -6.24 6.25
CA VAL A 482 -27.24 -4.98 5.84
C VAL A 482 -26.52 -3.83 6.55
N VAL A 483 -26.08 -2.83 5.78
CA VAL A 483 -25.42 -1.64 6.33
C VAL A 483 -26.44 -0.52 6.44
N ILE A 484 -26.58 0.05 7.64
CA ILE A 484 -27.50 1.17 7.89
C ILE A 484 -26.80 2.48 7.52
N ALA A 485 -27.49 3.31 6.74
CA ALA A 485 -27.02 4.63 6.32
C ALA A 485 -27.87 5.77 6.89
N GLU A 486 -27.63 7.00 6.44
CA GLU A 486 -28.28 8.21 6.92
C GLU A 486 -29.80 8.07 6.91
N GLY A 487 -30.43 8.41 8.04
CA GLY A 487 -31.89 8.27 8.22
C GLY A 487 -32.37 6.84 8.46
N GLY A 488 -31.48 5.91 8.84
CA GLY A 488 -31.83 4.52 9.13
C GLY A 488 -32.03 3.65 7.88
N LEU A 489 -31.57 4.11 6.71
CA LEU A 489 -31.81 3.44 5.43
C LEU A 489 -30.98 2.15 5.31
N PRO A 490 -31.61 0.95 5.22
CA PRO A 490 -30.88 -0.30 5.03
C PRO A 490 -30.28 -0.40 3.62
N ARG A 491 -29.03 -0.86 3.52
CA ARG A 491 -28.29 -1.01 2.25
C ARG A 491 -27.73 -2.42 2.09
N LEU A 492 -27.87 -2.94 0.87
CA LEU A 492 -27.42 -4.28 0.48
C LEU A 492 -25.88 -4.32 0.31
N GLY A 493 -25.19 -5.13 1.14
CA GLY A 493 -23.72 -5.32 1.10
C GLY A 493 -23.23 -6.53 0.28
N SER A 494 -24.00 -7.62 0.20
CA SER A 494 -23.65 -8.85 -0.55
C SER A 494 -22.35 -9.53 -0.07
N VAL A 495 -21.41 -9.81 -0.97
CA VAL A 495 -20.11 -10.43 -0.69
C VAL A 495 -19.05 -9.41 -0.27
N TYR A 496 -19.44 -8.15 -0.13
CA TYR A 496 -18.58 -7.04 0.27
C TYR A 496 -18.97 -6.52 1.66
N SER A 497 -18.02 -5.85 2.31
CA SER A 497 -18.25 -5.09 3.55
C SER A 497 -18.96 -3.75 3.29
N SER A 498 -18.83 -3.20 2.08
CA SER A 498 -19.42 -1.91 1.71
C SER A 498 -20.43 -2.05 0.57
N PRO A 499 -21.66 -1.53 0.71
CA PRO A 499 -22.63 -1.48 -0.39
C PRO A 499 -22.15 -0.66 -1.60
N ASN A 500 -21.18 0.24 -1.42
CA ASN A 500 -20.58 0.95 -2.56
C ASN A 500 -19.81 -0.01 -3.49
N ASN A 501 -19.17 -1.05 -2.94
CA ASN A 501 -18.44 -2.05 -3.72
C ASN A 501 -19.39 -2.89 -4.59
N VAL A 502 -20.60 -3.17 -4.08
CA VAL A 502 -21.69 -3.75 -4.89
C VAL A 502 -22.01 -2.83 -6.07
N GLY A 503 -22.21 -1.54 -5.81
CA GLY A 503 -22.48 -0.53 -6.82
C GLY A 503 -21.37 -0.43 -7.87
N LEU A 504 -20.12 -0.51 -7.45
CA LEU A 504 -18.95 -0.55 -8.32
C LEU A 504 -19.04 -1.79 -9.22
N TYR A 505 -19.02 -3.00 -8.66
CA TYR A 505 -18.94 -4.22 -9.46
C TYR A 505 -20.17 -4.40 -10.37
N LEU A 506 -21.38 -4.30 -9.82
CA LEU A 506 -22.62 -4.47 -10.59
C LEU A 506 -22.83 -3.36 -11.62
N GLY A 507 -22.34 -2.14 -11.37
CA GLY A 507 -22.38 -1.04 -12.34
C GLY A 507 -21.61 -1.35 -13.63
N ARG A 508 -20.59 -2.21 -13.56
CA ARG A 508 -19.84 -2.70 -14.74
C ARG A 508 -20.56 -3.86 -15.44
N VAL A 509 -21.24 -4.70 -14.68
CA VAL A 509 -21.96 -5.87 -15.20
C VAL A 509 -23.27 -5.48 -15.88
N TRP A 510 -23.96 -4.48 -15.33
CA TRP A 510 -25.28 -4.07 -15.80
C TRP A 510 -25.31 -3.66 -17.28
N PRO A 511 -24.39 -2.83 -17.81
CA PRO A 511 -24.34 -2.47 -19.23
C PRO A 511 -24.12 -3.69 -20.14
N LEU A 512 -23.28 -4.64 -19.71
CA LEU A 512 -23.03 -5.88 -20.45
C LEU A 512 -24.29 -6.74 -20.52
N ALA A 513 -24.96 -6.91 -19.38
CA ALA A 513 -26.20 -7.68 -19.29
C ALA A 513 -27.31 -7.08 -20.17
N LEU A 514 -27.52 -5.77 -20.03
CA LEU A 514 -28.55 -5.03 -20.77
C LEU A 514 -28.29 -5.04 -22.28
N ALA A 515 -27.05 -4.82 -22.72
CA ALA A 515 -26.73 -4.77 -24.13
C ALA A 515 -27.00 -6.12 -24.83
N VAL A 516 -26.68 -7.24 -24.18
CA VAL A 516 -26.97 -8.58 -24.71
C VAL A 516 -28.47 -8.88 -24.66
N ALA A 517 -29.18 -8.46 -23.60
CA ALA A 517 -30.63 -8.61 -23.49
C ALA A 517 -31.38 -7.92 -24.66
N LEU A 518 -30.89 -6.75 -25.09
CA LEU A 518 -31.52 -5.96 -26.13
C LEU A 518 -31.10 -6.34 -27.55
N TRP A 519 -29.82 -6.65 -27.79
CA TRP A 519 -29.26 -6.79 -29.14
C TRP A 519 -28.70 -8.19 -29.49
N ALA A 520 -28.81 -9.21 -28.63
CA ALA A 520 -28.38 -10.55 -29.01
C ALA A 520 -29.29 -11.18 -30.09
N GLY A 521 -28.70 -11.91 -31.05
CA GLY A 521 -29.45 -12.56 -32.13
C GLY A 521 -30.36 -13.73 -31.70
N SER A 522 -30.19 -14.29 -30.49
CA SER A 522 -30.99 -15.42 -30.00
C SER A 522 -31.99 -14.98 -28.93
N ARG A 523 -33.28 -15.30 -29.13
CA ARG A 523 -34.35 -15.00 -28.15
C ARG A 523 -34.09 -15.61 -26.77
N ARG A 524 -33.61 -16.85 -26.72
CA ARG A 524 -33.23 -17.52 -25.46
C ARG A 524 -32.14 -16.74 -24.73
N ARG A 525 -31.10 -16.30 -25.45
CA ARG A 525 -30.01 -15.49 -24.86
C ARG A 525 -30.53 -14.14 -24.37
N ARG A 526 -31.40 -13.48 -25.13
CA ARG A 526 -32.01 -12.21 -24.71
C ARG A 526 -32.78 -12.36 -23.40
N LEU A 527 -33.60 -13.42 -23.27
CA LEU A 527 -34.38 -13.68 -22.04
C LEU A 527 -33.49 -13.97 -20.84
N ILE A 528 -32.45 -14.80 -20.99
CA ILE A 528 -31.51 -15.12 -19.89
C ILE A 528 -30.81 -13.85 -19.39
N TYR A 529 -30.29 -13.04 -20.32
CA TYR A 529 -29.59 -11.81 -19.96
C TYR A 529 -30.55 -10.72 -19.46
N ALA A 530 -31.80 -10.69 -19.92
CA ALA A 530 -32.83 -9.81 -19.38
C ALA A 530 -33.17 -10.17 -17.92
N ALA A 531 -33.35 -11.46 -17.62
CA ALA A 531 -33.57 -11.93 -16.26
C ALA A 531 -32.38 -11.56 -15.34
N GLY A 532 -31.15 -11.80 -15.79
CA GLY A 532 -29.95 -11.37 -15.08
C GLY A 532 -29.89 -9.86 -14.87
N ALA A 533 -30.20 -9.06 -15.89
CA ALA A 533 -30.23 -7.60 -15.79
C ALA A 533 -31.26 -7.10 -14.77
N VAL A 534 -32.45 -7.73 -14.68
CA VAL A 534 -33.46 -7.40 -13.67
C VAL A 534 -32.93 -7.66 -12.25
N VAL A 535 -32.35 -8.84 -12.02
CA VAL A 535 -31.77 -9.21 -10.71
C VAL A 535 -30.64 -8.24 -10.32
N VAL A 536 -29.74 -7.94 -11.26
CA VAL A 536 -28.64 -6.98 -11.05
C VAL A 536 -29.18 -5.57 -10.80
N THR A 537 -30.23 -5.14 -11.50
CA THR A 537 -30.86 -3.82 -11.28
C THR A 537 -31.46 -3.71 -9.88
N ALA A 538 -32.16 -4.75 -9.41
CA ALA A 538 -32.74 -4.77 -8.07
C ALA A 538 -31.66 -4.63 -6.99
N ALA A 539 -30.57 -5.40 -7.08
CA ALA A 539 -29.45 -5.31 -6.15
C ALA A 539 -28.73 -3.95 -6.21
N LEU A 540 -28.54 -3.38 -7.42
CA LEU A 540 -27.96 -2.04 -7.59
C LEU A 540 -28.78 -0.95 -6.91
N VAL A 541 -30.10 -0.97 -7.07
CA VAL A 541 -31.00 0.01 -6.43
C VAL A 541 -30.94 -0.14 -4.91
N LEU A 542 -31.01 -1.37 -4.38
CA LEU A 542 -30.95 -1.63 -2.93
C LEU A 542 -29.57 -1.43 -2.30
N SER A 543 -28.50 -1.33 -3.10
CA SER A 543 -27.18 -0.92 -2.60
C SER A 543 -27.16 0.54 -2.14
N PHE A 544 -28.09 1.37 -2.66
CA PHE A 544 -28.11 2.83 -2.49
C PHE A 544 -26.72 3.48 -2.67
N SER A 545 -25.90 2.93 -3.57
CA SER A 545 -24.62 3.51 -3.97
C SER A 545 -24.88 4.74 -4.84
N ARG A 546 -24.67 5.93 -4.24
CA ARG A 546 -24.90 7.22 -4.92
C ARG A 546 -24.04 7.35 -6.18
N GLY A 547 -22.77 6.93 -6.12
CA GLY A 547 -21.87 6.93 -7.27
C GLY A 547 -22.36 6.01 -8.41
N ALA A 548 -22.88 4.83 -8.11
CA ALA A 548 -23.45 3.94 -9.13
C ALA A 548 -24.74 4.51 -9.75
N LEU A 549 -25.68 4.97 -8.91
CA LEU A 549 -27.01 5.40 -9.36
C LEU A 549 -27.01 6.77 -10.05
N LEU A 550 -26.19 7.71 -9.59
CA LEU A 550 -26.22 9.10 -10.07
C LEU A 550 -25.14 9.41 -11.12
N LEU A 551 -24.05 8.64 -11.17
CA LEU A 551 -22.97 8.84 -12.14
C LEU A 551 -22.77 7.63 -13.04
N GLY A 552 -22.50 6.45 -12.47
CA GLY A 552 -22.16 5.24 -13.22
C GLY A 552 -23.23 4.84 -14.25
N LEU A 553 -24.46 4.59 -13.80
CA LEU A 553 -25.56 4.15 -14.67
C LEU A 553 -25.98 5.21 -15.70
N PRO A 554 -26.20 6.50 -15.32
CA PRO A 554 -26.55 7.52 -16.31
C PRO A 554 -25.49 7.68 -17.40
N VAL A 555 -24.20 7.73 -17.05
CA VAL A 555 -23.12 7.86 -18.02
C VAL A 555 -23.01 6.62 -18.91
N ALA A 556 -23.20 5.41 -18.36
CA ALA A 556 -23.26 4.19 -19.15
C ALA A 556 -24.41 4.20 -20.17
N VAL A 557 -25.61 4.61 -19.77
CA VAL A 557 -26.78 4.74 -20.64
C VAL A 557 -26.51 5.75 -21.76
N LEU A 558 -25.92 6.90 -21.44
CA LEU A 558 -25.57 7.92 -22.44
C LEU A 558 -24.56 7.39 -23.45
N VAL A 559 -23.48 6.76 -23.00
CA VAL A 559 -22.45 6.20 -23.89
C VAL A 559 -23.04 5.09 -24.78
N MET A 560 -23.85 4.20 -24.21
CA MET A 560 -24.54 3.15 -24.97
C MET A 560 -25.49 3.74 -26.01
N GLY A 561 -26.33 4.72 -25.62
CA GLY A 561 -27.26 5.39 -26.53
C GLY A 561 -26.55 6.15 -27.65
N TRP A 562 -25.45 6.85 -27.33
CA TRP A 562 -24.68 7.63 -28.30
C TRP A 562 -24.04 6.73 -29.36
N ARG A 563 -23.47 5.60 -28.93
CA ARG A 563 -22.87 4.58 -29.80
C ARG A 563 -23.92 3.81 -30.59
N ALA A 564 -25.10 3.56 -30.02
CA ALA A 564 -26.20 2.88 -30.73
C ALA A 564 -26.85 3.76 -31.80
N GLY A 565 -26.80 5.09 -31.64
CA GLY A 565 -27.24 6.08 -32.62
C GLY A 565 -28.77 6.25 -32.73
N GLY A 566 -29.19 7.25 -33.50
CA GLY A 566 -30.59 7.48 -33.86
C GLY A 566 -31.55 7.59 -32.66
N VAL A 567 -32.60 6.77 -32.67
CA VAL A 567 -33.63 6.74 -31.62
C VAL A 567 -33.08 6.35 -30.24
N TYR A 568 -32.03 5.52 -30.19
CA TYR A 568 -31.43 5.10 -28.91
C TYR A 568 -30.69 6.23 -28.22
N ARG A 569 -30.08 7.16 -28.98
CA ARG A 569 -29.46 8.37 -28.42
C ARG A 569 -30.51 9.27 -27.78
N ARG A 570 -31.61 9.52 -28.48
CA ARG A 570 -32.73 10.31 -27.94
C ARG A 570 -33.37 9.63 -26.73
N GLY A 571 -33.58 8.31 -26.81
CA GLY A 571 -34.11 7.52 -25.70
C GLY A 571 -33.21 7.54 -24.47
N ALA A 572 -31.88 7.47 -24.64
CA ALA A 572 -30.93 7.60 -23.54
C ALA A 572 -30.98 8.99 -22.88
N LEU A 573 -31.07 10.07 -23.67
CA LEU A 573 -31.22 11.43 -23.13
C LEU A 573 -32.52 11.58 -22.34
N VAL A 574 -33.64 11.09 -22.88
CA VAL A 574 -34.94 11.11 -22.18
C VAL A 574 -34.87 10.28 -20.91
N LEU A 575 -34.30 9.07 -20.94
CA LEU A 575 -34.18 8.22 -19.78
C LEU A 575 -33.32 8.87 -18.68
N VAL A 576 -32.19 9.47 -19.03
CA VAL A 576 -31.34 10.17 -18.05
C VAL A 576 -32.03 11.43 -17.52
N ALA A 577 -32.76 12.17 -18.36
CA ALA A 577 -33.56 13.30 -17.90
C ALA A 577 -34.67 12.85 -16.91
N LEU A 578 -35.33 11.73 -17.19
CA LEU A 578 -36.31 11.14 -16.27
C LEU A 578 -35.66 10.68 -14.97
N LEU A 579 -34.49 10.02 -15.02
CA LEU A 579 -33.74 9.64 -13.82
C LEU A 579 -33.31 10.88 -13.01
N ALA A 580 -32.89 11.96 -13.67
CA ALA A 580 -32.59 13.22 -13.00
C ALA A 580 -33.84 13.83 -12.34
N LEU A 581 -35.02 13.75 -12.98
CA LEU A 581 -36.29 14.18 -12.37
C LEU A 581 -36.66 13.32 -11.15
N THR A 582 -36.37 12.01 -11.16
CA THR A 582 -36.58 11.15 -9.97
C THR A 582 -35.67 11.49 -8.79
N LEU A 583 -34.58 12.25 -9.02
CA LEU A 583 -33.73 12.74 -7.94
C LEU A 583 -34.48 13.76 -7.06
N VAL A 584 -35.41 14.54 -7.61
CA VAL A 584 -36.17 15.56 -6.88
C VAL A 584 -36.90 14.99 -5.65
N PRO A 585 -37.74 13.93 -5.78
CA PRO A 585 -38.32 13.30 -4.59
C PRO A 585 -37.28 12.54 -3.76
N LEU A 586 -36.23 11.97 -4.36
CA LEU A 586 -35.18 11.26 -3.61
C LEU A 586 -34.38 12.16 -2.68
N LEU A 587 -34.19 13.44 -3.02
CA LEU A 587 -33.51 14.43 -2.15
C LEU A 587 -34.24 14.66 -0.81
N ARG A 588 -35.48 14.17 -0.65
CA ARG A 588 -36.17 14.17 0.65
C ARG A 588 -35.72 13.03 1.56
N VAL A 589 -35.02 12.03 1.04
CA VAL A 589 -34.44 10.94 1.82
C VAL A 589 -33.09 11.40 2.37
N PRO A 590 -32.81 11.27 3.69
CA PRO A 590 -31.59 11.82 4.31
C PRO A 590 -30.29 11.44 3.60
N ARG A 591 -30.19 10.20 3.10
CA ARG A 591 -29.05 9.70 2.29
C ARG A 591 -28.72 10.54 1.05
N PHE A 592 -29.74 11.04 0.36
CA PHE A 592 -29.58 11.86 -0.85
C PHE A 592 -29.58 13.36 -0.50
N ALA A 593 -30.27 13.77 0.56
CA ALA A 593 -30.19 15.14 1.08
C ALA A 593 -28.74 15.50 1.47
N SER A 594 -28.03 14.57 2.12
CA SER A 594 -26.62 14.76 2.55
C SER A 594 -25.62 14.86 1.39
N LEU A 595 -26.05 14.76 0.13
CA LEU A 595 -25.18 15.01 -1.03
C LEU A 595 -24.68 16.45 -1.07
N LEU A 596 -25.52 17.40 -0.64
CA LEU A 596 -25.25 18.84 -0.68
C LEU A 596 -24.67 19.37 0.63
N ASP A 597 -24.52 18.50 1.64
CA ASP A 597 -23.92 18.85 2.92
C ASP A 597 -22.40 18.71 2.80
N LEU A 598 -21.70 19.84 2.80
CA LEU A 598 -20.25 19.92 2.70
C LEU A 598 -19.60 20.22 4.05
N GLU A 599 -20.38 20.33 5.12
CA GLU A 599 -19.88 20.64 6.47
C GLU A 599 -19.83 19.38 7.34
N GLN A 600 -20.65 18.37 7.04
CA GLN A 600 -20.70 17.12 7.77
C GLN A 600 -21.06 15.91 6.87
N GLY A 601 -20.83 14.71 7.40
CA GLY A 601 -21.21 13.46 6.75
C GLY A 601 -20.34 13.07 5.56
N SER A 602 -20.85 12.15 4.75
CA SER A 602 -20.03 11.40 3.78
C SER A 602 -19.49 12.21 2.59
N SER A 603 -20.07 13.37 2.26
CA SER A 603 -19.53 14.27 1.23
C SER A 603 -18.39 15.12 1.79
N PHE A 604 -18.55 15.66 3.01
CA PHE A 604 -17.50 16.36 3.75
C PHE A 604 -16.23 15.50 3.90
N PHE A 605 -16.35 14.27 4.42
CA PHE A 605 -15.18 13.40 4.60
C PHE A 605 -14.46 13.07 3.30
N ARG A 606 -15.17 12.99 2.16
CA ARG A 606 -14.52 12.79 0.86
C ARG A 606 -13.66 13.98 0.45
N LEU A 607 -14.11 15.21 0.72
CA LEU A 607 -13.31 16.40 0.46
C LEU A 607 -12.05 16.41 1.33
N GLN A 608 -12.16 16.04 2.60
CA GLN A 608 -11.01 15.93 3.49
C GLN A 608 -10.02 14.87 3.03
N ILE A 609 -10.50 13.69 2.66
CA ILE A 609 -9.66 12.63 2.07
C ILE A 609 -8.97 13.12 0.79
N TRP A 610 -9.63 13.90 -0.05
CA TRP A 610 -9.03 14.46 -1.27
C TRP A 610 -7.93 15.47 -0.94
N GLN A 611 -8.16 16.34 0.05
CA GLN A 611 -7.14 17.29 0.52
C GLN A 611 -5.92 16.54 1.08
N SER A 612 -6.12 15.58 1.98
CA SER A 612 -5.06 14.70 2.50
C SER A 612 -4.30 13.99 1.37
N SER A 613 -5.00 13.52 0.34
CA SER A 613 -4.38 12.85 -0.81
C SER A 613 -3.53 13.79 -1.66
N VAL A 614 -3.95 15.06 -1.82
CA VAL A 614 -3.15 16.07 -2.52
C VAL A 614 -1.88 16.38 -1.71
N THR A 615 -1.98 16.48 -0.39
CA THR A 615 -0.81 16.66 0.49
C THR A 615 0.15 15.47 0.39
N MET A 616 -0.36 14.24 0.42
CA MET A 616 0.44 13.02 0.18
C MET A 616 1.18 13.06 -1.17
N ILE A 617 0.50 13.50 -2.23
CA ILE A 617 1.10 13.62 -3.57
C ILE A 617 2.16 14.71 -3.59
N GLY A 618 1.96 15.81 -2.85
CA GLY A 618 2.96 16.88 -2.71
C GLY A 618 4.27 16.38 -2.11
N GLU A 619 4.19 15.49 -1.11
CA GLU A 619 5.38 14.91 -0.48
C GLU A 619 6.00 13.76 -1.28
N SER A 620 5.20 13.00 -2.02
CA SER A 620 5.65 11.86 -2.83
C SER A 620 5.24 11.99 -4.32
N PRO A 621 5.71 13.02 -5.05
CA PRO A 621 5.14 13.43 -6.34
C PRO A 621 5.37 12.44 -7.50
N TRP A 622 6.42 11.63 -7.43
CA TRP A 622 6.82 10.77 -8.56
C TRP A 622 6.22 9.37 -8.53
N LEU A 623 6.07 8.80 -7.34
CA LEU A 623 5.67 7.40 -7.15
C LEU A 623 4.44 7.25 -6.26
N GLY A 624 4.02 8.33 -5.58
CA GLY A 624 3.06 8.25 -4.50
C GLY A 624 3.62 7.54 -3.27
N VAL A 625 2.75 7.16 -2.34
CA VAL A 625 3.09 6.37 -1.15
C VAL A 625 3.28 4.88 -1.44
N GLY A 626 2.99 4.45 -2.68
CA GLY A 626 3.10 3.08 -3.14
C GLY A 626 1.80 2.26 -2.96
N PRO A 627 1.67 1.11 -3.67
CA PRO A 627 0.51 0.23 -3.51
C PRO A 627 0.35 -0.22 -2.05
N GLY A 628 -0.87 -0.41 -1.58
CA GLY A 628 -1.16 -0.92 -0.23
C GLY A 628 -0.93 0.07 0.92
N ASN A 629 -0.23 1.18 0.69
CA ASN A 629 0.26 2.06 1.75
C ASN A 629 -0.68 3.24 2.08
N PHE A 630 -1.72 3.47 1.28
CA PHE A 630 -2.63 4.62 1.46
C PHE A 630 -3.30 4.63 2.85
N LEU A 631 -3.85 3.49 3.29
CA LEU A 631 -4.55 3.40 4.58
C LEU A 631 -3.64 3.80 5.74
N GLU A 632 -2.43 3.25 5.76
CA GLU A 632 -1.45 3.51 6.81
C GLU A 632 -1.01 4.97 6.80
N ALA A 633 -0.62 5.48 5.64
CA ALA A 633 -0.20 6.87 5.49
C ALA A 633 -1.33 7.84 5.87
N TYR A 634 -2.55 7.58 5.42
CA TYR A 634 -3.71 8.40 5.75
C TYR A 634 -3.98 8.40 7.25
N ARG A 635 -4.18 7.23 7.87
CA ARG A 635 -4.62 7.15 9.26
C ARG A 635 -3.58 7.67 10.27
N THR A 636 -2.29 7.55 9.96
CA THR A 636 -1.20 7.84 10.91
C THR A 636 -0.46 9.14 10.65
N ARG A 637 -0.70 9.80 9.52
CA ARG A 637 0.02 11.01 9.15
C ARG A 637 -0.87 12.07 8.51
N PHE A 638 -1.63 11.70 7.49
CA PHE A 638 -2.29 12.70 6.63
C PHE A 638 -3.77 12.93 6.90
N VAL A 639 -4.40 12.18 7.80
CA VAL A 639 -5.78 12.44 8.24
C VAL A 639 -5.84 13.83 8.83
N LEU A 640 -6.77 14.65 8.33
CA LEU A 640 -6.95 16.01 8.84
C LEU A 640 -7.66 15.94 10.20
N PRO A 641 -7.34 16.83 11.16
CA PRO A 641 -8.02 16.86 12.46
C PRO A 641 -9.55 16.96 12.34
N SER A 642 -10.06 17.70 11.35
CA SER A 642 -11.49 17.79 11.06
C SER A 642 -12.13 16.46 10.59
N ALA A 643 -11.31 15.51 10.13
CA ALA A 643 -11.71 14.20 9.62
C ALA A 643 -11.48 13.05 10.62
N TRP A 644 -11.28 13.34 11.92
CA TRP A 644 -11.00 12.36 12.96
C TRP A 644 -12.03 11.22 13.08
N GLN A 645 -13.25 11.38 12.56
CA GLN A 645 -14.27 10.33 12.61
C GLN A 645 -14.02 9.19 11.60
N GLU A 646 -13.13 9.40 10.63
CA GLU A 646 -12.95 8.51 9.48
C GLU A 646 -11.47 8.16 9.25
N PHE A 647 -10.78 7.63 10.27
CA PHE A 647 -9.36 7.24 10.17
C PHE A 647 -9.10 6.07 9.19
N ASN A 648 -10.04 5.14 9.04
CA ASN A 648 -9.78 3.83 8.43
C ASN A 648 -10.17 3.76 6.94
N GLN A 649 -9.72 4.74 6.15
CA GLN A 649 -10.05 4.86 4.74
C GLN A 649 -8.95 4.25 3.84
N GLY A 650 -9.33 3.25 3.04
CA GLY A 650 -8.37 2.46 2.25
C GLY A 650 -7.98 3.05 0.90
N HIS A 651 -8.63 4.14 0.45
CA HIS A 651 -8.39 4.77 -0.84
C HIS A 651 -8.98 6.20 -0.90
N PRO A 652 -8.54 7.05 -1.84
CA PRO A 652 -8.93 8.46 -1.88
C PRO A 652 -10.33 8.73 -2.46
N HIS A 653 -11.15 7.70 -2.72
CA HIS A 653 -12.44 7.83 -3.43
C HIS A 653 -12.41 8.67 -4.73
N ASN A 654 -11.29 8.69 -5.45
CA ASN A 654 -11.18 9.33 -6.76
C ASN A 654 -10.10 8.64 -7.58
N ILE A 655 -10.45 8.07 -8.72
CA ILE A 655 -9.58 7.25 -9.56
C ILE A 655 -8.26 7.95 -9.94
N VAL A 656 -8.28 9.28 -10.16
CA VAL A 656 -7.09 10.03 -10.53
C VAL A 656 -6.15 10.16 -9.33
N LEU A 657 -6.69 10.56 -8.18
CA LEU A 657 -5.91 10.61 -6.93
C LEU A 657 -5.39 9.21 -6.57
N ASP A 658 -6.19 8.17 -6.78
CA ASP A 658 -5.86 6.78 -6.50
C ASP A 658 -4.66 6.28 -7.34
N PHE A 659 -4.61 6.63 -8.64
CA PHE A 659 -3.42 6.39 -9.46
C PHE A 659 -2.19 7.13 -8.94
N LEU A 660 -2.34 8.41 -8.59
CA LEU A 660 -1.23 9.26 -8.16
C LEU A 660 -0.64 8.80 -6.82
N VAL A 661 -1.48 8.50 -5.82
CA VAL A 661 -1.01 8.04 -4.50
C VAL A 661 -0.42 6.63 -4.53
N ARG A 662 -0.87 5.75 -5.43
CA ARG A 662 -0.35 4.36 -5.49
C ARG A 662 0.83 4.16 -6.42
N THR A 663 0.87 4.89 -7.54
CA THR A 663 1.79 4.61 -8.66
C THR A 663 2.37 5.87 -9.31
N GLY A 664 2.04 7.04 -8.77
CA GLY A 664 2.48 8.33 -9.30
C GLY A 664 1.99 8.66 -10.71
N PRO A 665 2.54 9.74 -11.31
CA PRO A 665 2.18 10.19 -12.65
C PRO A 665 2.40 9.14 -13.74
N LEU A 666 3.37 8.23 -13.57
CA LEU A 666 3.65 7.16 -14.54
C LEU A 666 2.50 6.16 -14.63
N GLY A 667 1.94 5.74 -13.49
CA GLY A 667 0.77 4.86 -13.49
C GLY A 667 -0.49 5.57 -13.99
N LEU A 668 -0.68 6.86 -13.66
CA LEU A 668 -1.76 7.66 -14.24
C LEU A 668 -1.66 7.75 -15.76
N LEU A 669 -0.46 8.01 -16.30
CA LEU A 669 -0.20 8.02 -17.74
C LEU A 669 -0.53 6.67 -18.37
N ALA A 670 -0.16 5.56 -17.73
CA ALA A 670 -0.54 4.23 -18.18
C ALA A 670 -2.07 4.07 -18.24
N GLY A 671 -2.79 4.52 -17.21
CA GLY A 671 -4.25 4.57 -17.18
C GLY A 671 -4.84 5.37 -18.35
N VAL A 672 -4.30 6.56 -18.65
CA VAL A 672 -4.74 7.41 -19.77
C VAL A 672 -4.50 6.70 -21.11
N ILE A 673 -3.32 6.10 -21.32
CA ILE A 673 -3.02 5.36 -22.55
C ILE A 673 -3.95 4.16 -22.70
N ALA A 674 -4.27 3.46 -21.60
CA ALA A 674 -5.22 2.35 -21.62
C ALA A 674 -6.61 2.81 -22.07
N GLN A 675 -7.09 3.96 -21.58
CA GLN A 675 -8.38 4.53 -22.00
C GLN A 675 -8.38 4.92 -23.48
N VAL A 676 -7.36 5.64 -23.96
CA VAL A 676 -7.24 6.00 -25.38
C VAL A 676 -7.19 4.73 -26.25
N GLY A 677 -6.42 3.73 -25.83
CA GLY A 677 -6.33 2.44 -26.51
C GLY A 677 -7.66 1.69 -26.56
N PHE A 678 -8.38 1.64 -25.43
CA PHE A 678 -9.69 0.99 -25.30
C PHE A 678 -10.73 1.63 -26.22
N TRP A 679 -10.90 2.95 -26.17
CA TRP A 679 -11.90 3.64 -26.99
C TRP A 679 -11.56 3.58 -28.48
N ARG A 680 -10.28 3.65 -28.86
CA ARG A 680 -9.84 3.40 -30.24
C ARG A 680 -10.16 1.97 -30.69
N ALA A 681 -9.92 0.98 -29.84
CA ALA A 681 -10.25 -0.41 -30.14
C ALA A 681 -11.78 -0.61 -30.32
N LEU A 682 -12.60 0.05 -29.50
CA LEU A 682 -14.06 0.01 -29.65
C LEU A 682 -14.57 0.77 -30.88
N ALA A 683 -13.92 1.87 -31.27
CA ALA A 683 -14.29 2.67 -32.44
C ALA A 683 -13.92 1.99 -33.76
N ALA A 684 -12.80 1.25 -33.78
CA ALA A 684 -12.34 0.53 -34.96
C ALA A 684 -13.29 -0.61 -35.42
N GLY A 685 -14.22 -1.05 -34.57
CA GLY A 685 -15.19 -2.10 -34.92
C GLY A 685 -14.66 -3.53 -34.70
N GLY A 686 -15.26 -4.51 -35.38
CA GLY A 686 -14.90 -5.94 -35.28
C GLY A 686 -15.60 -6.73 -34.17
N GLN A 687 -16.42 -6.06 -33.34
CA GLN A 687 -17.21 -6.69 -32.27
C GLN A 687 -18.69 -6.75 -32.67
N ASN A 688 -19.41 -7.74 -32.16
CA ASN A 688 -20.87 -7.74 -32.23
C ASN A 688 -21.41 -6.47 -31.54
N ARG A 689 -22.43 -5.84 -32.14
CA ARG A 689 -23.09 -4.63 -31.63
C ARG A 689 -23.42 -4.70 -30.13
N ALA A 690 -23.98 -5.81 -29.67
CA ALA A 690 -24.32 -5.99 -28.25
C ALA A 690 -23.08 -5.93 -27.34
N VAL A 691 -21.99 -6.59 -27.74
CA VAL A 691 -20.73 -6.62 -26.98
C VAL A 691 -20.07 -5.24 -26.98
N SER A 692 -20.01 -4.57 -28.13
CA SER A 692 -19.40 -3.24 -28.24
C SER A 692 -20.13 -2.18 -27.40
N LEU A 693 -21.46 -2.21 -27.38
CA LEU A 693 -22.27 -1.33 -26.54
C LEU A 693 -22.08 -1.64 -25.06
N GLY A 694 -22.12 -2.92 -24.68
CA GLY A 694 -21.94 -3.35 -23.31
C GLY A 694 -20.55 -3.01 -22.75
N LEU A 695 -19.48 -3.27 -23.50
CA LEU A 695 -18.11 -2.90 -23.10
C LEU A 695 -17.96 -1.38 -22.94
N GLY A 696 -18.52 -0.60 -23.87
CA GLY A 696 -18.48 0.86 -23.80
C GLY A 696 -19.24 1.39 -22.58
N GLY A 697 -20.45 0.89 -22.33
CA GLY A 697 -21.21 1.26 -21.14
C GLY A 697 -20.53 0.84 -19.84
N SER A 698 -19.92 -0.34 -19.81
CA SER A 698 -19.19 -0.87 -18.64
C SER A 698 -17.97 -0.02 -18.27
N MET A 699 -17.14 0.35 -19.27
CA MET A 699 -16.00 1.24 -19.05
C MET A 699 -16.46 2.65 -18.66
N ALA A 700 -17.55 3.15 -19.24
CA ALA A 700 -18.12 4.45 -18.89
C ALA A 700 -18.65 4.48 -17.45
N ALA A 701 -19.34 3.42 -17.00
CA ALA A 701 -19.78 3.27 -15.61
C ALA A 701 -18.60 3.25 -14.64
N LEU A 702 -17.55 2.49 -14.99
CA LEU A 702 -16.31 2.39 -14.21
C LEU A 702 -15.70 3.78 -14.00
N LEU A 703 -15.49 4.55 -15.08
CA LEU A 703 -14.86 5.87 -15.00
C LEU A 703 -15.73 6.87 -14.23
N ALA A 704 -17.03 6.91 -14.51
CA ALA A 704 -17.93 7.88 -13.90
C ALA A 704 -18.12 7.63 -12.39
N HIS A 705 -18.29 6.36 -11.98
CA HIS A 705 -18.33 6.01 -10.56
C HIS A 705 -16.94 6.23 -9.92
N GLY A 706 -15.87 5.96 -10.65
CA GLY A 706 -14.48 6.15 -10.21
C GLY A 706 -14.10 7.57 -9.85
N LEU A 707 -14.79 8.60 -10.36
CA LEU A 707 -14.56 9.98 -9.96
C LEU A 707 -14.93 10.26 -8.49
N VAL A 708 -15.72 9.38 -7.87
CA VAL A 708 -16.24 9.55 -6.52
C VAL A 708 -16.12 8.29 -5.65
N ASP A 709 -15.40 7.27 -6.11
CA ASP A 709 -15.15 6.03 -5.35
C ASP A 709 -13.95 5.22 -5.89
N GLY A 710 -13.51 4.22 -5.12
CA GLY A 710 -12.36 3.34 -5.41
C GLY A 710 -12.66 2.32 -6.50
N SER A 711 -12.49 2.70 -7.76
CA SER A 711 -13.02 1.94 -8.91
C SER A 711 -12.05 1.01 -9.62
N LEU A 712 -10.81 0.89 -9.16
CA LEU A 712 -9.82 0.09 -9.88
C LEU A 712 -9.01 -0.83 -8.98
N PHE A 713 -8.51 -0.31 -7.86
CA PHE A 713 -7.50 -0.99 -7.06
C PHE A 713 -8.06 -1.97 -6.02
N PHE A 714 -9.10 -2.71 -6.41
CA PHE A 714 -9.59 -3.88 -5.70
C PHE A 714 -9.43 -5.11 -6.61
N PRO A 715 -9.09 -6.31 -6.10
CA PRO A 715 -8.75 -7.45 -6.94
C PRO A 715 -9.81 -7.83 -7.98
N ASP A 716 -11.09 -7.83 -7.59
CA ASP A 716 -12.21 -8.13 -8.48
C ASP A 716 -12.44 -7.04 -9.53
N LEU A 717 -12.33 -5.77 -9.13
CA LEU A 717 -12.47 -4.63 -10.03
C LEU A 717 -11.32 -4.56 -11.03
N ALA A 718 -10.11 -4.86 -10.60
CA ALA A 718 -8.93 -4.96 -11.45
C ALA A 718 -9.09 -6.10 -12.47
N VAL A 719 -9.45 -7.31 -12.03
CA VAL A 719 -9.72 -8.44 -12.96
C VAL A 719 -10.79 -8.05 -13.99
N ALA A 720 -11.88 -7.41 -13.57
CA ALA A 720 -12.92 -6.94 -14.48
C ALA A 720 -12.38 -5.88 -15.46
N TYR A 721 -11.60 -4.90 -15.00
CA TYR A 721 -10.98 -3.88 -15.85
C TYR A 721 -10.06 -4.49 -16.91
N PHE A 722 -9.13 -5.35 -16.51
CA PHE A 722 -8.21 -6.03 -17.42
C PHE A 722 -8.95 -6.98 -18.39
N ALA A 723 -10.06 -7.59 -17.98
CA ALA A 723 -10.95 -8.34 -18.86
C ALA A 723 -11.59 -7.45 -19.94
N LEU A 724 -12.09 -6.26 -19.57
CA LEU A 724 -12.66 -5.29 -20.52
C LEU A 724 -11.63 -4.85 -21.55
N LEU A 725 -10.40 -4.54 -21.12
CA LEU A 725 -9.28 -4.20 -22.01
C LEU A 725 -8.98 -5.33 -23.01
N ALA A 726 -8.88 -6.57 -22.52
CA ALA A 726 -8.59 -7.73 -23.37
C ALA A 726 -9.72 -7.99 -24.38
N LEU A 727 -10.99 -7.96 -23.93
CA LEU A 727 -12.15 -8.20 -24.79
C LEU A 727 -12.31 -7.13 -25.88
N ALA A 728 -11.99 -5.87 -25.57
CA ALA A 728 -11.96 -4.80 -26.56
C ALA A 728 -10.93 -5.05 -27.66
N GLN A 729 -9.74 -5.54 -27.29
CA GLN A 729 -8.63 -5.70 -28.23
C GLN A 729 -8.67 -7.01 -29.03
N LEU A 730 -9.20 -8.10 -28.46
CA LEU A 730 -9.28 -9.42 -29.10
C LEU A 730 -10.11 -9.44 -30.39
N ALA A 731 -10.96 -8.44 -30.62
CA ALA A 731 -11.72 -8.30 -31.85
C ALA A 731 -10.88 -7.93 -33.09
N ARG A 732 -9.71 -7.30 -32.90
CA ARG A 732 -8.86 -6.83 -34.02
C ARG A 732 -8.02 -7.93 -34.66
N PHE A 733 -7.64 -8.96 -33.91
CA PHE A 733 -6.70 -9.99 -34.39
C PHE A 733 -7.34 -11.00 -35.36
N THR A 734 -8.67 -11.17 -35.30
CA THR A 734 -9.39 -12.06 -36.21
C THR A 734 -9.43 -11.60 -37.66
N GLU A 735 -9.29 -10.30 -37.93
CA GLU A 735 -9.27 -9.77 -39.31
C GLU A 735 -7.88 -9.84 -39.97
N ALA A 736 -6.80 -9.61 -39.21
CA ALA A 736 -5.44 -9.61 -39.76
C ALA A 736 -4.87 -11.01 -40.08
N SER A 737 -5.57 -12.08 -39.66
CA SER A 737 -5.11 -13.48 -39.77
C SER A 737 -5.81 -14.27 -40.88
N ALA A 738 -6.73 -13.68 -41.64
CA ALA A 738 -7.37 -14.36 -42.78
C ALA A 738 -6.36 -14.45 -43.94
N PRO A 739 -5.92 -15.66 -44.36
CA PRO A 739 -5.13 -15.81 -45.57
C PRO A 739 -5.97 -15.33 -46.75
N GLY A 740 -5.38 -14.49 -47.60
CA GLY A 740 -6.05 -13.85 -48.73
C GLY A 740 -6.87 -14.83 -49.56
N ALA A 741 -8.12 -14.44 -49.83
CA ALA A 741 -8.95 -15.07 -50.83
C ALA A 741 -8.16 -15.15 -52.15
N ALA A 742 -8.04 -16.37 -52.67
CA ALA A 742 -7.38 -16.67 -53.92
C ALA A 742 -7.88 -15.73 -55.03
N ALA A 743 -6.94 -15.06 -55.70
CA ALA A 743 -7.19 -14.39 -56.96
C ALA A 743 -7.74 -15.42 -57.96
N ALA A 744 -8.91 -15.13 -58.51
CA ALA A 744 -9.50 -15.89 -59.60
C ALA A 744 -8.56 -15.86 -60.84
N PRO A 745 -8.43 -16.96 -61.59
CA PRO A 745 -7.67 -16.95 -62.82
C PRO A 745 -8.43 -16.14 -63.89
N SER A 746 -7.73 -15.21 -64.53
CA SER A 746 -8.18 -14.54 -65.74
C SER A 746 -8.27 -15.55 -66.89
N SER A 747 -9.47 -15.69 -67.45
CA SER A 747 -9.71 -16.16 -68.82
C SER A 747 -9.65 -15.01 -69.79
#